data_AF-A0A2V6ZN34-F1
#
_entry.id   AF-A0A2V6ZN34-F1
#
_cell.length_a   1.000
_cell.length_b   1.000
_cell.length_c   1.000
_cell.angle_alpha   90.00
_cell.angle_beta   90.00
_cell.angle_gamma   90.00
#
_symmetry.space_group_name_H-M   'P 1'
#
loop_
_entity.id
_entity.type
_entity.pdbx_description
1 polymer ?
#
loop_
_entity_poly.entity_id
_entity_poly.type
_entity_poly.pdbx_seq_one_letter_code
_entity_poly.pdbx_strand_id
1 'polypeptide(L)'
;MKRRDFFKIVTASGAAAATAGCQQATESILPLVTPNEQIVPGVAAWFATVCRECPAGCGVLAKNREGRIVKLEGNPDHPVNAGALCLRGQAALQGLYHPDRAAGPLAREGSGAFKAATWEAAETLVAERIGALRTAGKGRAIALVSQLESGSLGVLLDRWTQALGARPRVTLEPFAYEAIRAANRSTFNRDAIPYYAFEDAEVVLSFGADFIETWLSNVNYARTFARMHSFRDGRAGTFIHVEPRQSLTASNADEWIRNAPGTEGLVALAILRVMVDEGMVDRRYGEAVAGLDLKQAAGASGVDVETIKHVAKTFAHAKPGLAVGGGVAVTGSNATETQVAINLLNAAAGNVGKTVRFGPDSAYGRVTPHAEVAALARAMAAGEVEALVLGPGVNPAFTLPSGLKLIDALRKVAFVISFSNLLDQTSELAQVVLPDTHWLESWGDYAPREGVLGLLQPTMSPIRDSRPIGDTLLRVGRAALGTEAGKGPLPWPTFEQYLKTVWEPLAKGGLEEALRRGGLFADVAAVPVAAKITPVESSPAKLEGDAGGFTLLAYPSLRFYDGRSAVSSWLHEAPDTMTQAVWDAWVEVPTETARKLGIAQGDMLAVKSPQGSLELPAYISPTLHPAAVAIPLGHRYAPYQRPRYVGTDPRSLNPMAILPAASDAASGALAFMSVKVTIAKLGTRRPLAVLQATHDQDHRELAQHVDLGAAREQALRGKAPHGPPISMYPDKQYPGPRWGMAIDIDACVGCQACVVACQSENNVPVVGKASAAYGRQLHWLRLERWADGNPERPTNLFLPMLCQHCEVAPCEPVCPVYAAYRTDEGLNAQVYNRCVGTRYCGNNCPYHVRRFNWFQYEFPAPLEVQLNPDVTVRQLGVMEKCTMCVQRIIAGKDRARDEKRPVRDGDIRTACQQTCPTQAITFGNLKDDASTVTKLNKSPRAYHVLEEVGTRPSVTYLRKVVREHA
;
A
#
# COMPACT_ATOMS: atom_id res chain seq x y z
N MET A 1 -29.18 31.69 50.27
CA MET A 1 -27.70 31.87 50.30
C MET A 1 -27.41 33.37 50.18
N LYS A 2 -26.74 34.02 51.14
CA LYS A 2 -26.55 35.49 51.12
C LYS A 2 -25.48 35.87 50.07
N ARG A 3 -25.63 37.01 49.39
CA ARG A 3 -24.70 37.50 48.35
C ARG A 3 -23.23 37.54 48.83
N ARG A 4 -23.02 37.76 50.13
CA ARG A 4 -21.70 37.76 50.78
C ARG A 4 -21.09 36.36 50.97
N ASP A 5 -21.94 35.33 51.09
CA ASP A 5 -21.50 33.93 51.21
C ASP A 5 -21.18 33.34 49.82
N PHE A 6 -21.88 33.79 48.77
CA PHE A 6 -21.55 33.47 47.38
C PHE A 6 -20.16 34.00 46.98
N PHE A 7 -19.83 35.26 47.31
CA PHE A 7 -18.49 35.79 47.01
C PHE A 7 -17.39 35.09 47.81
N LYS A 8 -17.61 34.70 49.07
CA LYS A 8 -16.60 33.93 49.83
C LYS A 8 -16.32 32.56 49.22
N ILE A 9 -17.35 31.87 48.73
CA ILE A 9 -17.19 30.58 48.06
C ILE A 9 -16.49 30.76 46.71
N VAL A 10 -16.84 31.78 45.93
CA VAL A 10 -16.19 32.08 44.63
C VAL A 10 -14.72 32.49 44.82
N THR A 11 -14.39 33.27 45.85
CA THR A 11 -12.99 33.66 46.13
C THR A 11 -12.15 32.49 46.65
N ALA A 12 -12.72 31.60 47.48
CA ALA A 12 -12.04 30.38 47.94
C ALA A 12 -11.88 29.33 46.84
N SER A 13 -12.86 29.21 45.92
CA SER A 13 -12.79 28.29 44.77
C SER A 13 -11.90 28.82 43.65
N GLY A 14 -11.86 30.15 43.46
CA GLY A 14 -11.05 30.82 42.44
C GLY A 14 -9.56 30.85 42.79
N ALA A 15 -9.19 30.95 44.06
CA ALA A 15 -7.79 30.94 44.48
C ALA A 15 -7.13 29.55 44.35
N ALA A 16 -7.87 28.46 44.61
CA ALA A 16 -7.36 27.09 44.42
C ALA A 16 -7.23 26.71 42.93
N ALA A 17 -8.11 27.23 42.06
CA ALA A 17 -7.99 27.04 40.62
C ALA A 17 -6.87 27.89 39.99
N ALA A 18 -6.58 29.07 40.55
CA ALA A 18 -5.51 29.95 40.07
C ALA A 18 -4.09 29.45 40.46
N THR A 19 -3.93 28.75 41.59
CA THR A 19 -2.62 28.21 41.99
C THR A 19 -2.27 26.90 41.29
N ALA A 20 -3.26 26.10 40.85
CA ALA A 20 -3.02 24.97 39.96
C ALA A 20 -2.73 25.38 38.50
N GLY A 21 -3.20 26.56 38.08
CA GLY A 21 -2.97 27.11 36.74
C GLY A 21 -1.56 27.68 36.49
N CYS A 22 -0.73 27.80 37.54
CA CYS A 22 0.63 28.35 37.45
C CYS A 22 1.74 27.38 37.90
N GLN A 23 1.44 26.10 38.16
CA GLN A 23 2.50 25.10 38.25
C GLN A 23 2.75 24.53 36.85
N GLN A 24 3.80 25.01 36.19
CA GLN A 24 4.49 24.15 35.22
C GLN A 24 4.75 22.84 35.94
N ALA A 25 4.18 21.74 35.45
CA ALA A 25 4.60 20.42 35.90
C ALA A 25 6.13 20.39 35.77
N THR A 26 6.84 20.05 36.84
CA THR A 26 8.30 20.06 36.85
C THR A 26 8.78 19.09 35.77
N GLU A 27 9.24 19.60 34.64
CA GLU A 27 9.79 18.78 33.57
C GLU A 27 11.12 18.20 34.04
N SER A 28 11.21 16.87 34.09
CA SER A 28 12.44 16.18 34.50
C SER A 28 13.23 15.77 33.25
N ILE A 29 14.47 16.21 33.16
CA ILE A 29 15.41 15.74 32.14
C ILE A 29 16.13 14.51 32.71
N LEU A 30 15.85 13.34 32.15
CA LEU A 30 16.41 12.06 32.59
C LEU A 30 17.54 11.66 31.63
N PRO A 31 18.83 11.76 32.01
CA PRO A 31 19.93 11.28 31.19
C PRO A 31 19.97 9.75 31.17
N LEU A 32 20.66 9.17 30.17
CA LEU A 32 20.96 7.75 30.17
C LEU A 32 21.83 7.40 31.39
N VAL A 33 21.46 6.35 32.11
CA VAL A 33 22.24 5.82 33.24
C VAL A 33 23.61 5.32 32.76
N THR A 34 23.64 4.70 31.58
CA THR A 34 24.86 4.28 30.90
C THR A 34 24.91 4.98 29.54
N PRO A 35 25.87 5.89 29.31
CA PRO A 35 26.04 6.55 28.02
C PRO A 35 26.26 5.53 26.91
N ASN A 36 25.61 5.73 25.77
CA ASN A 36 25.90 5.00 24.54
C ASN A 36 26.68 5.92 23.60
N GLU A 37 27.95 5.60 23.34
CA GLU A 37 28.85 6.41 22.49
C GLU A 37 28.35 6.56 21.04
N GLN A 38 27.45 5.69 20.59
CA GLN A 38 26.86 5.74 19.25
C GLN A 38 25.61 6.64 19.18
N ILE A 39 25.10 7.12 20.32
CA ILE A 39 23.89 7.96 20.39
C ILE A 39 24.26 9.35 20.88
N VAL A 40 23.97 10.35 20.05
CA VAL A 40 24.05 11.76 20.44
C VAL A 40 22.62 12.26 20.67
N PRO A 41 22.23 12.61 21.91
CA PRO A 41 20.91 13.19 22.17
C PRO A 41 20.67 14.43 21.31
N GLY A 42 19.51 14.51 20.66
CA GLY A 42 19.20 15.56 19.69
C GLY A 42 19.40 15.14 18.24
N VAL A 43 20.22 14.11 17.96
CA VAL A 43 20.60 13.69 16.61
C VAL A 43 19.97 12.34 16.29
N ALA A 44 19.32 12.23 15.13
CA ALA A 44 18.72 11.00 14.69
C ALA A 44 19.76 10.01 14.14
N ALA A 45 19.66 8.74 14.55
CA ALA A 45 20.34 7.63 13.89
C ALA A 45 19.40 7.00 12.85
N TRP A 46 19.96 6.48 11.76
CA TRP A 46 19.20 5.83 10.69
C TRP A 46 19.66 4.39 10.53
N PHE A 47 18.73 3.44 10.65
CA PHE A 47 19.00 2.01 10.52
C PHE A 47 18.34 1.45 9.27
N ALA A 48 19.09 0.67 8.49
CA ALA A 48 18.59 0.03 7.28
C ALA A 48 17.94 -1.33 7.59
N THR A 49 16.70 -1.56 7.18
CA THR A 49 15.95 -2.81 7.41
C THR A 49 15.00 -3.08 6.24
N VAL A 50 14.08 -4.04 6.35
CA VAL A 50 13.14 -4.40 5.28
C VAL A 50 11.69 -4.33 5.78
N CYS A 51 10.84 -3.66 5.02
CA CYS A 51 9.40 -3.58 5.27
C CYS A 51 8.72 -4.94 5.07
N ARG A 52 7.87 -5.34 6.01
CA ARG A 52 7.09 -6.60 5.95
C ARG A 52 5.57 -6.40 5.90
N GLU A 53 5.11 -5.19 5.56
CA GLU A 53 3.67 -4.89 5.38
C GLU A 53 3.04 -5.58 4.15
N CYS A 54 3.86 -6.09 3.24
CA CYS A 54 3.45 -6.97 2.14
C CYS A 54 4.67 -7.76 1.63
N PRO A 55 4.49 -8.77 0.77
CA PRO A 55 5.61 -9.57 0.27
C PRO A 55 6.56 -8.84 -0.71
N ALA A 56 6.31 -7.58 -1.07
CA ALA A 56 7.18 -6.81 -1.95
C ALA A 56 8.60 -6.56 -1.40
N GLY A 57 8.78 -6.59 -0.07
CA GLY A 57 10.09 -6.50 0.58
C GLY A 57 10.87 -5.22 0.28
N CYS A 58 10.25 -4.04 0.44
CA CYS A 58 10.93 -2.76 0.23
C CYS A 58 11.98 -2.49 1.33
N GLY A 59 13.14 -1.96 0.97
CA GLY A 59 14.16 -1.54 1.95
C GLY A 59 13.77 -0.25 2.65
N VAL A 60 14.01 -0.16 3.94
CA VAL A 60 13.58 0.95 4.81
C VAL A 60 14.79 1.53 5.54
N LEU A 61 14.80 2.85 5.71
CA LEU A 61 15.61 3.56 6.69
C LEU A 61 14.70 4.00 7.83
N ALA A 62 14.92 3.48 9.03
CA ALA A 62 14.16 3.84 10.22
C ALA A 62 14.88 4.97 10.97
N LYS A 63 14.21 6.12 11.12
CA LYS A 63 14.68 7.28 11.91
C LYS A 63 14.54 6.95 13.38
N ASN A 64 15.63 6.58 14.02
CA ASN A 64 15.72 6.35 15.46
C ASN A 64 16.09 7.65 16.19
N ARG A 65 15.28 7.99 17.19
CA ARG A 65 15.48 9.10 18.14
C ARG A 65 15.67 8.49 19.52
N GLU A 66 16.92 8.44 19.99
CA GLU A 66 17.26 8.02 21.35
C GLU A 66 16.63 6.67 21.78
N GLY A 67 16.54 5.69 20.85
CA GLY A 67 16.02 4.34 21.11
C GLY A 67 14.60 4.07 20.59
N ARG A 68 13.89 5.06 20.05
CA ARG A 68 12.54 4.90 19.47
C ARG A 68 12.49 5.31 18.00
N ILE A 69 11.62 4.69 17.21
CA ILE A 69 11.45 5.01 15.80
C ILE A 69 10.32 6.03 15.62
N VAL A 70 10.60 7.12 14.91
CA VAL A 70 9.64 8.22 14.72
C VAL A 70 9.23 8.44 13.26
N LYS A 71 10.00 7.89 12.32
CA LYS A 71 9.72 7.99 10.87
C LYS A 71 10.35 6.83 10.13
N LEU A 72 9.68 6.33 9.10
CA LEU A 72 10.23 5.40 8.13
C LEU A 72 10.41 6.10 6.79
N GLU A 73 11.54 5.86 6.13
CA GLU A 73 11.80 6.30 4.76
C GLU A 73 12.28 5.13 3.92
N GLY A 74 12.23 5.23 2.60
CA GLY A 74 12.77 4.18 1.74
C GLY A 74 14.29 4.23 1.75
N ASN A 75 14.93 3.07 1.63
CA ASN A 75 16.38 2.97 1.46
C ASN A 75 16.77 3.25 0.00
N PRO A 76 17.55 4.32 -0.30
CA PRO A 76 18.02 4.63 -1.64
C PRO A 76 18.83 3.52 -2.30
N ASP A 77 19.55 2.72 -1.51
CA ASP A 77 20.43 1.65 -2.01
C ASP A 77 19.67 0.36 -2.32
N HIS A 78 18.43 0.23 -1.85
CA HIS A 78 17.66 -0.99 -2.00
C HIS A 78 16.98 -1.05 -3.38
N PRO A 79 17.25 -2.07 -4.24
CA PRO A 79 16.84 -2.07 -5.64
C PRO A 79 15.32 -2.01 -5.85
N VAL A 80 14.53 -2.59 -4.95
CA VAL A 80 13.06 -2.63 -5.09
C VAL A 80 12.44 -1.24 -5.10
N ASN A 81 12.91 -0.33 -4.25
CA ASN A 81 12.22 0.94 -4.00
C ASN A 81 13.08 2.20 -4.16
N ALA A 82 14.42 2.08 -4.18
CA ALA A 82 15.36 3.18 -4.41
C ALA A 82 14.97 4.48 -3.69
N GLY A 83 14.67 4.37 -2.39
CA GLY A 83 14.39 5.54 -1.53
C GLY A 83 12.91 5.85 -1.29
N ALA A 84 11.98 5.28 -2.07
CA ALA A 84 10.54 5.52 -1.91
C ALA A 84 9.85 4.50 -0.99
N LEU A 85 8.66 4.84 -0.47
CA LEU A 85 7.78 3.90 0.25
C LEU A 85 6.32 4.12 -0.12
N CYS A 86 5.53 3.06 -0.10
CA CYS A 86 4.08 3.16 -0.24
C CYS A 86 3.41 3.61 1.07
N LEU A 87 2.12 3.96 1.00
CA LEU A 87 1.33 4.35 2.16
C LEU A 87 1.36 3.33 3.32
N ARG A 88 1.37 2.02 3.02
CA ARG A 88 1.45 0.97 4.04
C ARG A 88 2.78 0.99 4.78
N GLY A 89 3.89 1.11 4.03
CA GLY A 89 5.23 1.22 4.60
C GLY A 89 5.40 2.47 5.46
N GLN A 90 4.80 3.61 5.07
CA GLN A 90 4.77 4.81 5.89
C GLN A 90 3.94 4.65 7.18
N ALA A 91 2.88 3.85 7.11
CA ALA A 91 1.96 3.63 8.22
C ALA A 91 2.36 2.54 9.21
N ALA A 92 3.40 1.75 8.90
CA ALA A 92 3.81 0.61 9.71
C ALA A 92 4.18 0.96 11.16
N LEU A 93 4.56 2.20 11.46
CA LEU A 93 4.81 2.66 12.84
C LEU A 93 3.58 2.51 13.74
N GLN A 94 2.37 2.64 13.19
CA GLN A 94 1.16 2.43 13.97
C GLN A 94 0.91 0.96 14.29
N GLY A 95 1.51 0.02 13.54
CA GLY A 95 1.55 -1.40 13.90
C GLY A 95 2.52 -1.66 15.06
N LEU A 96 3.72 -1.07 14.99
CA LEU A 96 4.74 -1.12 16.04
C LEU A 96 4.22 -0.56 17.38
N TYR A 97 3.64 0.64 17.36
CA TYR A 97 3.14 1.35 18.54
C TYR A 97 1.65 1.13 18.81
N HIS A 98 1.04 0.07 18.23
CA HIS A 98 -0.40 -0.13 18.37
C HIS A 98 -0.81 -0.33 19.86
N PRO A 99 -1.80 0.41 20.40
CA PRO A 99 -2.20 0.32 21.82
C PRO A 99 -2.71 -1.06 22.22
N ASP A 100 -3.37 -1.75 21.28
CA ASP A 100 -3.92 -3.09 21.51
C ASP A 100 -2.91 -4.24 21.30
N ARG A 101 -1.61 -3.96 21.12
CA ARG A 101 -0.60 -5.04 21.10
C ARG A 101 -0.70 -5.86 22.38
N ALA A 102 -0.68 -7.19 22.24
CA ALA A 102 -0.68 -8.10 23.37
C ALA A 102 0.49 -7.77 24.31
N ALA A 103 0.22 -7.65 25.61
CA ALA A 103 1.22 -7.22 26.58
C ALA A 103 2.23 -8.33 26.92
N GLY A 104 1.84 -9.59 26.73
CA GLY A 104 2.62 -10.81 26.98
C GLY A 104 1.81 -12.05 26.54
N PRO A 105 2.34 -13.27 26.73
CA PRO A 105 1.67 -14.51 26.36
C PRO A 105 0.28 -14.66 26.96
N LEU A 106 -0.63 -15.22 26.17
CA LEU A 106 -2.00 -15.49 26.58
C LEU A 106 -2.31 -16.97 26.40
N ALA A 107 -3.03 -17.57 27.34
CA ALA A 107 -3.49 -18.96 27.25
C ALA A 107 -4.93 -19.08 27.76
N ARG A 108 -5.65 -20.10 27.30
CA ARG A 108 -6.98 -20.44 27.79
C ARG A 108 -7.20 -21.94 27.88
N GLU A 109 -8.14 -22.33 28.73
CA GLU A 109 -8.65 -23.70 28.81
C GLU A 109 -9.97 -23.79 28.04
N GLY A 110 -10.06 -24.74 27.10
CA GLY A 110 -11.25 -24.92 26.26
C GLY A 110 -11.63 -23.64 25.51
N SER A 111 -12.91 -23.27 25.57
CA SER A 111 -13.47 -22.05 24.95
C SER A 111 -13.57 -20.86 25.91
N GLY A 112 -12.81 -20.86 27.01
CA GLY A 112 -12.82 -19.78 28.00
C GLY A 112 -12.17 -18.48 27.52
N ALA A 113 -12.21 -17.44 28.35
CA ALA A 113 -11.48 -16.21 28.10
C ALA A 113 -9.96 -16.41 28.25
N PHE A 114 -9.18 -15.64 27.48
CA PHE A 114 -7.72 -15.61 27.64
C PHE A 114 -7.30 -15.13 29.02
N LYS A 115 -6.32 -15.81 29.59
CA LYS A 115 -5.61 -15.41 30.82
C LYS A 115 -4.15 -15.12 30.46
N ALA A 116 -3.56 -14.14 31.14
CA ALA A 116 -2.13 -13.88 31.02
C ALA A 116 -1.33 -15.11 31.47
N ALA A 117 -0.30 -15.47 30.71
CA ALA A 117 0.65 -16.53 31.01
C ALA A 117 2.08 -15.98 30.98
N THR A 118 2.98 -16.62 31.71
CA THR A 118 4.42 -16.34 31.55
C THR A 118 4.93 -17.02 30.29
N TRP A 119 6.01 -16.49 29.70
CA TRP A 119 6.68 -17.13 28.57
C TRP A 119 7.09 -18.56 28.87
N GLU A 120 7.65 -18.83 30.05
CA GLU A 120 8.09 -20.15 30.46
C GLU A 120 6.91 -21.14 30.52
N ALA A 121 5.79 -20.74 31.12
CA ALA A 121 4.60 -21.58 31.19
C ALA A 121 4.00 -21.85 29.80
N ALA A 122 3.94 -20.82 28.94
CA ALA A 122 3.41 -20.95 27.59
C ALA A 122 4.30 -21.82 26.69
N GLU A 123 5.63 -21.61 26.72
CA GLU A 123 6.60 -22.41 25.97
C GLU A 123 6.59 -23.88 26.44
N THR A 124 6.51 -24.12 27.74
CA THR A 124 6.42 -25.47 28.32
C THR A 124 5.16 -26.17 27.84
N LEU A 125 4.00 -25.51 27.95
CA LEU A 125 2.72 -26.05 27.49
C LEU A 125 2.77 -26.44 26.01
N VAL A 126 3.35 -25.58 25.16
CA VAL A 126 3.47 -25.87 23.72
C VAL A 126 4.44 -27.03 23.47
N ALA A 127 5.60 -27.03 24.14
CA ALA A 127 6.62 -28.08 23.98
C ALA A 127 6.11 -29.46 24.44
N GLU A 128 5.41 -29.54 25.56
CA GLU A 128 4.82 -30.78 26.08
C GLU A 128 3.78 -31.36 25.10
N ARG A 129 2.90 -30.52 24.55
CA ARG A 129 1.89 -30.96 23.59
C ARG A 129 2.50 -31.47 22.28
N ILE A 130 3.46 -30.74 21.73
CA ILE A 130 4.20 -31.14 20.53
C ILE A 130 5.02 -32.42 20.79
N GLY A 131 5.72 -32.49 21.92
CA GLY A 131 6.53 -33.64 22.32
C GLY A 131 5.70 -34.91 22.55
N ALA A 132 4.49 -34.77 23.13
CA ALA A 132 3.56 -35.89 23.32
C ALA A 132 3.09 -36.48 21.99
N LEU A 133 2.68 -35.64 21.03
CA LEU A 133 2.29 -36.09 19.69
C LEU A 133 3.45 -36.81 18.98
N ARG A 134 4.66 -36.26 19.08
CA ARG A 134 5.86 -36.87 18.50
C ARG A 134 6.15 -38.25 19.12
N THR A 135 6.15 -38.36 20.45
CA THR A 135 6.45 -39.61 21.16
C THR A 135 5.41 -40.70 20.88
N ALA A 136 4.16 -40.30 20.62
CA ALA A 136 3.09 -41.18 20.18
C ALA A 136 3.17 -41.59 18.69
N GLY A 137 4.22 -41.21 17.96
CA GLY A 137 4.36 -41.47 16.52
C GLY A 137 3.45 -40.62 15.62
N LYS A 138 2.80 -39.59 16.18
CA LYS A 138 1.82 -38.73 15.50
C LYS A 138 2.42 -37.40 15.04
N GLY A 139 3.70 -37.36 14.65
CA GLY A 139 4.35 -36.13 14.17
C GLY A 139 3.57 -35.44 13.03
N ARG A 140 3.02 -36.22 12.09
CA ARG A 140 2.18 -35.72 10.98
C ARG A 140 0.84 -35.12 11.41
N ALA A 141 0.46 -35.19 12.69
CA ALA A 141 -0.68 -34.45 13.23
C ALA A 141 -0.35 -33.00 13.59
N ILE A 142 0.91 -32.59 13.41
CA ILE A 142 1.41 -31.22 13.64
C ILE A 142 1.51 -30.51 12.29
N ALA A 143 0.91 -29.33 12.18
CA ALA A 143 0.99 -28.46 11.01
C ALA A 143 1.52 -27.07 11.38
N LEU A 144 2.29 -26.47 10.49
CA LEU A 144 2.80 -25.09 10.60
C LEU A 144 2.37 -24.30 9.37
N VAL A 145 1.75 -23.15 9.60
CA VAL A 145 1.37 -22.20 8.55
C VAL A 145 2.10 -20.88 8.80
N SER A 146 2.80 -20.36 7.80
CA SER A 146 3.45 -19.04 7.87
C SER A 146 3.01 -18.16 6.70
N GLN A 147 3.22 -16.85 6.80
CA GLN A 147 3.25 -15.99 5.61
C GLN A 147 4.46 -16.33 4.72
N LEU A 148 4.61 -15.64 3.58
CA LEU A 148 5.80 -15.79 2.73
C LEU A 148 7.06 -15.32 3.46
N GLU A 149 7.85 -16.28 3.95
CA GLU A 149 9.19 -16.09 4.51
C GLU A 149 10.24 -16.66 3.53
N SER A 150 10.85 -15.80 2.73
CA SER A 150 11.78 -16.20 1.66
C SER A 150 13.25 -16.25 2.08
N GLY A 151 13.57 -15.78 3.29
CA GLY A 151 14.91 -15.77 3.88
C GLY A 151 15.20 -16.96 4.81
N SER A 152 16.18 -16.77 5.68
CA SER A 152 16.65 -17.72 6.69
C SER A 152 15.55 -18.17 7.64
N LEU A 153 14.58 -17.31 7.98
CA LEU A 153 13.45 -17.73 8.83
C LEU A 153 12.66 -18.87 8.17
N GLY A 154 12.31 -18.76 6.89
CA GLY A 154 11.60 -19.82 6.17
C GLY A 154 12.36 -21.14 6.19
N VAL A 155 13.67 -21.11 5.96
CA VAL A 155 14.55 -22.28 6.02
C VAL A 155 14.59 -22.90 7.42
N LEU A 156 14.64 -22.07 8.47
CA LEU A 156 14.59 -22.55 9.86
C LEU A 156 13.25 -23.23 10.16
N LEU A 157 12.13 -22.65 9.72
CA LEU A 157 10.81 -23.22 9.92
C LEU A 157 10.67 -24.57 9.21
N ASP A 158 11.21 -24.70 7.99
CA ASP A 158 11.22 -25.97 7.26
C ASP A 158 12.07 -27.02 8.00
N ARG A 159 13.26 -26.66 8.48
CA ARG A 159 14.10 -27.52 9.33
C ARG A 159 13.40 -27.93 10.62
N TRP A 160 12.65 -27.02 11.24
CA TRP A 160 11.87 -27.30 12.45
C TRP A 160 10.79 -28.35 12.19
N THR A 161 10.03 -28.23 11.09
CA THR A 161 9.02 -29.24 10.73
C THR A 161 9.65 -30.60 10.43
N GLN A 162 10.78 -30.63 9.72
CA GLN A 162 11.51 -31.86 9.42
C GLN A 162 12.03 -32.55 10.70
N ALA A 163 12.64 -31.79 11.61
CA ALA A 163 13.21 -32.32 12.85
C ALA A 163 12.16 -32.99 13.76
N LEU A 164 10.93 -32.46 13.77
CA LEU A 164 9.82 -32.99 14.55
C LEU A 164 9.01 -34.08 13.84
N GLY A 165 9.29 -34.35 12.56
CA GLY A 165 8.47 -35.24 11.74
C GLY A 165 7.07 -34.69 11.45
N ALA A 166 6.92 -33.36 11.50
CA ALA A 166 5.66 -32.64 11.25
C ALA A 166 5.26 -32.68 9.76
N ARG A 167 4.08 -32.16 9.44
CA ARG A 167 3.74 -31.87 8.03
C ARG A 167 4.69 -30.78 7.49
N PRO A 168 4.99 -30.78 6.18
CA PRO A 168 5.70 -29.66 5.57
C PRO A 168 4.97 -28.35 5.86
N ARG A 169 5.73 -27.28 6.05
CA ARG A 169 5.17 -25.95 6.27
C ARG A 169 4.31 -25.53 5.09
N VAL A 170 3.14 -24.97 5.38
CA VAL A 170 2.31 -24.29 4.39
C VAL A 170 2.62 -22.79 4.43
N THR A 171 3.08 -22.26 3.31
CA THR A 171 3.25 -20.82 3.11
C THR A 171 1.95 -20.25 2.57
N LEU A 172 1.20 -19.55 3.41
CA LEU A 172 -0.06 -18.91 3.02
C LEU A 172 0.17 -17.45 2.65
N GLU A 173 -0.05 -17.13 1.38
CA GLU A 173 -0.20 -15.76 0.90
C GLU A 173 -1.48 -15.72 0.05
N PRO A 174 -2.52 -14.93 0.40
CA PRO A 174 -3.80 -14.96 -0.31
C PRO A 174 -3.68 -14.59 -1.79
N PHE A 175 -2.73 -13.72 -2.13
CA PHE A 175 -2.48 -13.27 -3.50
C PHE A 175 -1.17 -13.88 -4.03
N ALA A 176 -1.19 -15.18 -4.32
CA ALA A 176 0.00 -15.99 -4.61
C ALA A 176 0.39 -16.13 -6.10
N TYR A 177 -0.49 -15.70 -7.02
CA TYR A 177 -0.25 -15.67 -8.47
C TYR A 177 0.12 -17.03 -9.09
N GLU A 178 -0.48 -18.13 -8.63
CA GLU A 178 -0.17 -19.48 -9.13
C GLU A 178 -0.54 -19.64 -10.62
N ALA A 179 -1.53 -18.90 -11.11
CA ALA A 179 -1.86 -18.86 -12.53
C ALA A 179 -0.69 -18.36 -13.40
N ILE A 180 0.09 -17.37 -12.92
CA ILE A 180 1.29 -16.87 -13.63
C ILE A 180 2.35 -17.95 -13.73
N ARG A 181 2.61 -18.61 -12.61
CA ARG A 181 3.53 -19.73 -12.51
C ARG A 181 3.14 -20.90 -13.42
N ALA A 182 1.87 -21.29 -13.40
CA ALA A 182 1.35 -22.37 -14.23
C ALA A 182 1.43 -22.06 -15.72
N ALA A 183 1.08 -20.84 -16.12
CA ALA A 183 1.21 -20.39 -17.51
C ALA A 183 2.67 -20.34 -17.98
N ASN A 184 3.60 -19.91 -17.12
CA ASN A 184 5.03 -19.91 -17.45
C ASN A 184 5.60 -21.32 -17.54
N ARG A 185 5.12 -22.24 -16.69
CA ARG A 185 5.47 -23.67 -16.78
C ARG A 185 4.98 -24.29 -18.09
N SER A 186 3.75 -24.01 -18.52
CA SER A 186 3.21 -24.55 -19.77
C SER A 186 3.82 -23.90 -21.02
N THR A 187 4.07 -22.58 -20.99
CA THR A 187 4.54 -21.83 -22.16
C THR A 187 6.06 -21.83 -22.29
N PHE A 188 6.80 -21.70 -21.19
CA PHE A 188 8.27 -21.52 -21.21
C PHE A 188 9.04 -22.64 -20.51
N ASN A 189 8.36 -23.68 -20.03
CA ASN A 189 8.93 -24.75 -19.21
C ASN A 189 9.64 -24.23 -17.95
N ARG A 190 9.10 -23.16 -17.34
CA ARG A 190 9.66 -22.55 -16.12
C ARG A 190 8.55 -22.20 -15.12
N ASP A 191 8.57 -22.84 -13.96
CA ASP A 191 7.64 -22.54 -12.85
C ASP A 191 8.14 -21.34 -12.03
N ALA A 192 8.02 -20.15 -12.60
CA ALA A 192 8.48 -18.92 -11.96
C ALA A 192 7.61 -17.71 -12.33
N ILE A 193 7.76 -16.63 -11.58
CA ILE A 193 7.21 -15.31 -11.93
C ILE A 193 8.39 -14.42 -12.37
N PRO A 194 8.49 -14.04 -13.64
CA PRO A 194 9.62 -13.28 -14.17
C PRO A 194 9.62 -11.83 -13.68
N TYR A 195 10.73 -11.14 -13.90
CA TYR A 195 10.78 -9.69 -13.81
C TYR A 195 10.19 -9.07 -15.08
N TYR A 196 9.26 -8.14 -14.89
CA TYR A 196 8.68 -7.34 -15.98
C TYR A 196 9.39 -5.99 -16.03
N ALA A 197 10.18 -5.73 -17.07
CA ALA A 197 10.96 -4.50 -17.20
C ALA A 197 10.13 -3.40 -17.87
N PHE A 198 9.25 -2.75 -17.10
CA PHE A 198 8.41 -1.64 -17.57
C PHE A 198 9.27 -0.49 -18.13
N GLU A 199 10.39 -0.22 -17.48
CA GLU A 199 11.33 0.85 -17.83
C GLU A 199 11.93 0.74 -19.24
N ASP A 200 11.91 -0.47 -19.81
CA ASP A 200 12.51 -0.76 -21.10
C ASP A 200 11.46 -0.88 -22.22
N ALA A 201 10.17 -0.76 -21.91
CA ALA A 201 9.07 -0.88 -22.86
C ALA A 201 8.69 0.47 -23.49
N GLU A 202 8.29 0.46 -24.77
CA GLU A 202 7.67 1.61 -25.43
C GLU A 202 6.14 1.60 -25.28
N VAL A 203 5.55 0.40 -25.25
CA VAL A 203 4.12 0.17 -25.03
C VAL A 203 3.94 -0.90 -23.96
N VAL A 204 3.14 -0.59 -22.94
CA VAL A 204 2.63 -1.59 -22.00
C VAL A 204 1.17 -1.88 -22.31
N LEU A 205 0.86 -3.16 -22.53
CA LEU A 205 -0.49 -3.68 -22.67
C LEU A 205 -0.82 -4.55 -21.45
N SER A 206 -1.62 -4.01 -20.52
CA SER A 206 -1.94 -4.70 -19.28
C SER A 206 -3.35 -5.26 -19.30
N PHE A 207 -3.51 -6.50 -18.84
CA PHE A 207 -4.78 -7.17 -18.66
C PHE A 207 -5.02 -7.35 -17.16
N GLY A 208 -5.88 -6.49 -16.59
CA GLY A 208 -6.27 -6.52 -15.19
C GLY A 208 -5.16 -6.32 -14.15
N ALA A 209 -3.89 -6.18 -14.55
CA ALA A 209 -2.77 -6.10 -13.62
C ALA A 209 -2.73 -4.75 -12.90
N ASP A 210 -2.95 -4.78 -11.58
CA ASP A 210 -3.04 -3.62 -10.69
C ASP A 210 -1.65 -3.23 -10.12
N PHE A 211 -0.66 -3.03 -11.00
CA PHE A 211 0.76 -2.84 -10.64
C PHE A 211 1.10 -1.53 -9.92
N ILE A 212 0.21 -0.54 -9.94
CA ILE A 212 0.34 0.67 -9.10
C ILE A 212 -0.26 0.41 -7.70
N GLU A 213 -1.09 -0.63 -7.56
CA GLU A 213 -1.85 -0.91 -6.35
C GLU A 213 -1.22 -2.02 -5.52
N THR A 214 -1.45 -3.29 -5.85
CA THR A 214 -1.01 -4.42 -5.03
C THR A 214 -0.28 -5.53 -5.79
N TRP A 215 -0.27 -5.50 -7.12
CA TRP A 215 0.38 -6.53 -7.92
C TRP A 215 1.91 -6.55 -7.71
N LEU A 216 2.40 -7.69 -7.21
CA LEU A 216 3.82 -8.05 -6.98
C LEU A 216 4.63 -7.05 -6.14
N SER A 217 4.90 -5.84 -6.65
CA SER A 217 5.62 -4.76 -5.97
C SER A 217 5.20 -3.39 -6.50
N ASN A 218 4.24 -2.76 -5.81
CA ASN A 218 3.66 -1.50 -6.23
C ASN A 218 4.64 -0.32 -6.27
N VAL A 219 5.64 -0.29 -5.37
CA VAL A 219 6.68 0.76 -5.38
C VAL A 219 7.63 0.58 -6.56
N ASN A 220 8.08 -0.65 -6.83
CA ASN A 220 8.97 -0.93 -7.96
C ASN A 220 8.27 -0.63 -9.29
N TYR A 221 7.05 -1.15 -9.47
CA TYR A 221 6.35 -1.03 -10.74
C TYR A 221 5.80 0.38 -10.97
N ALA A 222 5.36 1.12 -9.94
CA ALA A 222 5.04 2.54 -10.13
C ALA A 222 6.27 3.36 -10.58
N ARG A 223 7.44 3.12 -9.98
CA ARG A 223 8.68 3.81 -10.34
C ARG A 223 9.12 3.49 -11.76
N THR A 224 9.16 2.22 -12.12
CA THR A 224 9.59 1.76 -13.46
C THR A 224 8.58 2.16 -14.54
N PHE A 225 7.28 2.11 -14.23
CA PHE A 225 6.22 2.67 -15.06
C PHE A 225 6.43 4.17 -15.31
N ALA A 226 6.69 4.98 -14.28
CA ALA A 226 6.91 6.41 -14.48
C ALA A 226 8.16 6.72 -15.32
N ARG A 227 9.20 5.87 -15.29
CA ARG A 227 10.35 6.00 -16.20
C ARG A 227 9.98 5.78 -17.67
N MET A 228 9.03 4.88 -17.92
CA MET A 228 8.52 4.59 -19.25
C MET A 228 7.48 5.63 -19.72
N HIS A 229 6.52 5.95 -18.86
CA HIS A 229 5.29 6.65 -19.24
C HIS A 229 5.41 8.18 -19.13
N SER A 230 6.12 8.72 -18.15
CA SER A 230 6.17 10.16 -17.95
C SER A 230 6.96 10.87 -19.06
N PHE A 231 6.46 12.02 -19.52
CA PHE A 231 7.05 12.81 -20.58
C PHE A 231 8.41 13.38 -20.19
N ARG A 232 9.47 12.92 -20.88
CA ARG A 232 10.86 13.35 -20.70
C ARG A 232 11.55 13.42 -22.04
N ASP A 233 12.27 14.52 -22.28
CA ASP A 233 13.09 14.70 -23.50
C ASP A 233 12.31 14.45 -24.81
N GLY A 234 11.03 14.86 -24.86
CA GLY A 234 10.14 14.68 -26.01
C GLY A 234 9.58 13.27 -26.19
N ARG A 235 9.92 12.34 -25.30
CA ARG A 235 9.52 10.92 -25.31
C ARG A 235 8.56 10.61 -24.18
N ALA A 236 7.63 9.70 -24.43
CA ALA A 236 6.70 9.18 -23.45
C ALA A 236 6.13 7.87 -24.01
N GLY A 237 6.22 6.77 -23.26
CA GLY A 237 5.65 5.48 -23.66
C GLY A 237 4.12 5.51 -23.64
N THR A 238 3.49 4.46 -24.17
CA THR A 238 2.03 4.32 -24.20
C THR A 238 1.59 3.19 -23.28
N PHE A 239 0.51 3.42 -22.55
CA PHE A 239 -0.06 2.45 -21.63
C PHE A 239 -1.53 2.18 -21.97
N ILE A 240 -1.82 0.94 -22.37
CA ILE A 240 -3.16 0.44 -22.64
C ILE A 240 -3.52 -0.57 -21.55
N HIS A 241 -4.71 -0.43 -20.97
CA HIS A 241 -5.18 -1.28 -19.88
C HIS A 241 -6.58 -1.84 -20.15
N VAL A 242 -6.71 -3.16 -20.09
CA VAL A 242 -7.96 -3.90 -20.24
C VAL A 242 -8.44 -4.34 -18.86
N GLU A 243 -9.54 -3.76 -18.38
CA GLU A 243 -10.15 -4.12 -17.08
C GLU A 243 -11.65 -3.74 -17.06
N PRO A 244 -12.55 -4.56 -16.49
CA PRO A 244 -13.97 -4.23 -16.36
C PRO A 244 -14.27 -3.05 -15.41
N ARG A 245 -13.33 -2.70 -14.53
CA ARG A 245 -13.39 -1.59 -13.57
C ARG A 245 -12.25 -0.63 -13.88
N GLN A 246 -12.48 0.67 -13.82
CA GLN A 246 -11.37 1.62 -13.89
C GLN A 246 -10.70 1.72 -12.51
N SER A 247 -9.76 0.82 -12.24
CA SER A 247 -8.89 0.85 -11.05
C SER A 247 -7.98 2.09 -11.02
N LEU A 248 -7.15 2.22 -9.97
CA LEU A 248 -6.12 3.26 -9.95
C LEU A 248 -5.11 3.04 -11.09
N THR A 249 -4.78 1.78 -11.35
CA THR A 249 -3.89 1.43 -12.45
C THR A 249 -4.51 1.79 -13.80
N ALA A 250 -5.77 1.40 -14.03
CA ALA A 250 -6.53 1.79 -15.23
C ALA A 250 -6.65 3.31 -15.41
N SER A 251 -6.78 4.06 -14.30
CA SER A 251 -6.89 5.53 -14.32
C SER A 251 -5.61 6.23 -14.75
N ASN A 252 -4.48 5.52 -14.76
CA ASN A 252 -3.22 6.00 -15.29
C ASN A 252 -2.94 5.53 -16.72
N ALA A 253 -3.84 4.73 -17.31
CA ALA A 253 -3.75 4.32 -18.70
C ALA A 253 -4.03 5.49 -19.63
N ASP A 254 -3.33 5.48 -20.76
CA ASP A 254 -3.66 6.37 -21.88
C ASP A 254 -4.94 5.88 -22.56
N GLU A 255 -5.12 4.56 -22.65
CA GLU A 255 -6.37 3.94 -23.11
C GLU A 255 -6.84 2.90 -22.09
N TRP A 256 -8.05 3.09 -21.55
CA TRP A 256 -8.72 2.09 -20.73
C TRP A 256 -9.83 1.41 -21.54
N ILE A 257 -9.69 0.10 -21.72
CA ILE A 257 -10.62 -0.75 -22.45
C ILE A 257 -11.47 -1.51 -21.44
N ARG A 258 -12.73 -1.09 -21.33
CA ARG A 258 -13.71 -1.71 -20.45
C ARG A 258 -14.30 -2.97 -21.09
N ASN A 259 -13.75 -4.13 -20.75
CA ASN A 259 -14.25 -5.44 -21.19
C ASN A 259 -15.31 -6.02 -20.22
N ALA A 260 -16.01 -7.06 -20.67
CA ALA A 260 -16.88 -7.87 -19.84
C ALA A 260 -16.02 -8.68 -18.84
N PRO A 261 -16.39 -8.76 -17.54
CA PRO A 261 -15.61 -9.48 -16.54
C PRO A 261 -15.27 -10.92 -16.92
N GLY A 262 -13.99 -11.30 -16.81
CA GLY A 262 -13.52 -12.66 -17.09
C GLY A 262 -13.24 -12.97 -18.56
N THR A 263 -13.18 -11.93 -19.40
CA THR A 263 -12.90 -12.05 -20.85
C THR A 263 -11.52 -11.49 -21.25
N GLU A 264 -10.66 -11.16 -20.29
CA GLU A 264 -9.34 -10.58 -20.54
C GLU A 264 -8.47 -11.49 -21.44
N GLY A 265 -8.49 -12.80 -21.19
CA GLY A 265 -7.82 -13.79 -22.03
C GLY A 265 -8.36 -13.88 -23.46
N LEU A 266 -9.68 -13.71 -23.63
CA LEU A 266 -10.31 -13.65 -24.96
C LEU A 266 -9.83 -12.43 -25.74
N VAL A 267 -9.76 -11.26 -25.09
CA VAL A 267 -9.24 -10.04 -25.71
C VAL A 267 -7.77 -10.21 -26.09
N ALA A 268 -6.94 -10.82 -25.22
CA ALA A 268 -5.54 -11.10 -25.52
C ALA A 268 -5.37 -12.02 -26.74
N LEU A 269 -6.15 -13.10 -26.84
CA LEU A 269 -6.14 -13.98 -28.02
C LEU A 269 -6.67 -13.29 -29.27
N ALA A 270 -7.69 -12.44 -29.16
CA ALA A 270 -8.23 -11.68 -30.29
C ALA A 270 -7.19 -10.69 -30.85
N ILE A 271 -6.42 -10.03 -29.98
CA ILE A 271 -5.29 -9.19 -30.36
C ILE A 271 -4.24 -10.03 -31.09
N LEU A 272 -3.84 -11.19 -30.54
CA LEU A 272 -2.88 -12.09 -31.18
C LEU A 272 -3.38 -12.56 -32.55
N ARG A 273 -4.68 -12.86 -32.66
CA ARG A 273 -5.32 -13.26 -33.91
C ARG A 273 -5.18 -12.18 -34.98
N VAL A 274 -5.46 -10.92 -34.65
CA VAL A 274 -5.27 -9.81 -35.59
C VAL A 274 -3.79 -9.65 -35.98
N MET A 275 -2.86 -9.76 -35.02
CA MET A 275 -1.42 -9.70 -35.31
C MET A 275 -0.98 -10.78 -36.30
N VAL A 276 -1.53 -12.00 -36.19
CA VAL A 276 -1.26 -13.10 -37.13
C VAL A 276 -1.92 -12.85 -38.49
N ASP A 277 -3.21 -12.52 -38.51
CA ASP A 277 -3.99 -12.35 -39.75
C ASP A 277 -3.46 -11.19 -40.62
N GLU A 278 -3.00 -10.10 -39.99
CA GLU A 278 -2.39 -8.96 -40.69
C GLU A 278 -0.87 -9.14 -40.96
N GLY A 279 -0.29 -10.30 -40.61
CA GLY A 279 1.11 -10.62 -40.89
C GLY A 279 2.14 -9.81 -40.10
N MET A 280 1.74 -9.29 -38.93
CA MET A 280 2.62 -8.52 -38.03
C MET A 280 3.55 -9.42 -37.20
N VAL A 281 3.19 -10.69 -37.01
CA VAL A 281 3.98 -11.70 -36.29
C VAL A 281 4.13 -12.99 -37.10
N ASP A 282 5.01 -13.88 -36.66
CA ASP A 282 5.27 -15.16 -37.31
C ASP A 282 3.99 -16.02 -37.42
N ARG A 283 3.76 -16.59 -38.61
CA ARG A 283 2.58 -17.43 -38.92
C ARG A 283 2.42 -18.63 -38.00
N ARG A 284 3.50 -19.13 -37.38
CA ARG A 284 3.44 -20.23 -36.42
C ARG A 284 2.52 -19.95 -35.23
N TYR A 285 2.34 -18.67 -34.85
CA TYR A 285 1.41 -18.30 -33.78
C TYR A 285 -0.06 -18.44 -34.18
N GLY A 286 -0.36 -18.65 -35.46
CA GLY A 286 -1.70 -19.00 -35.95
C GLY A 286 -2.24 -20.31 -35.35
N GLU A 287 -1.38 -21.24 -34.96
CA GLU A 287 -1.78 -22.47 -34.25
C GLU A 287 -2.46 -22.15 -32.91
N ALA A 288 -1.98 -21.13 -32.19
CA ALA A 288 -2.53 -20.75 -30.88
C ALA A 288 -3.96 -20.20 -30.96
N VAL A 289 -4.33 -19.62 -32.11
CA VAL A 289 -5.58 -18.88 -32.35
C VAL A 289 -6.44 -19.53 -33.44
N ALA A 290 -6.17 -20.78 -33.81
CA ALA A 290 -6.81 -21.47 -34.93
C ALA A 290 -8.34 -21.58 -34.76
N GLY A 291 -8.81 -21.80 -33.54
CA GLY A 291 -10.24 -21.93 -33.21
C GLY A 291 -10.95 -20.62 -32.83
N LEU A 292 -10.27 -19.47 -32.89
CA LEU A 292 -10.83 -18.20 -32.44
C LEU A 292 -11.57 -17.47 -33.58
N ASP A 293 -12.86 -17.21 -33.40
CA ASP A 293 -13.61 -16.26 -34.24
C ASP A 293 -13.56 -14.85 -33.64
N LEU A 294 -13.05 -13.88 -34.42
CA LEU A 294 -12.84 -12.51 -33.95
C LEU A 294 -14.16 -11.80 -33.61
N LYS A 295 -15.24 -12.04 -34.36
CA LYS A 295 -16.53 -11.38 -34.11
C LYS A 295 -17.19 -11.93 -32.85
N GLN A 296 -17.11 -13.24 -32.63
CA GLN A 296 -17.58 -13.88 -31.41
C GLN A 296 -16.79 -13.41 -30.19
N ALA A 297 -15.46 -13.31 -30.29
CA ALA A 297 -14.61 -12.81 -29.22
C ALA A 297 -14.93 -11.34 -28.88
N ALA A 298 -15.13 -10.49 -29.88
CA ALA A 298 -15.57 -9.11 -29.70
C ALA A 298 -16.95 -9.03 -29.02
N GLY A 299 -17.92 -9.83 -29.49
CA GLY A 299 -19.26 -9.88 -28.90
C GLY A 299 -19.27 -10.38 -27.45
N ALA A 300 -18.46 -11.39 -27.12
CA ALA A 300 -18.38 -11.94 -25.77
C ALA A 300 -17.65 -11.01 -24.79
N SER A 301 -16.58 -10.35 -25.24
CA SER A 301 -15.81 -9.41 -24.43
C SER A 301 -16.44 -8.03 -24.32
N GLY A 302 -17.37 -7.68 -25.21
CA GLY A 302 -17.92 -6.32 -25.30
C GLY A 302 -16.91 -5.28 -25.82
N VAL A 303 -15.75 -5.72 -26.31
CA VAL A 303 -14.75 -4.86 -26.95
C VAL A 303 -14.95 -4.98 -28.46
N ASP A 304 -15.17 -3.87 -29.15
CA ASP A 304 -15.41 -3.91 -30.59
C ASP A 304 -14.16 -4.30 -31.38
N VAL A 305 -14.39 -4.80 -32.59
CA VAL A 305 -13.34 -5.33 -33.47
C VAL A 305 -12.32 -4.24 -33.85
N GLU A 306 -12.74 -2.98 -33.96
CA GLU A 306 -11.85 -1.89 -34.38
C GLU A 306 -10.91 -1.49 -33.24
N THR A 307 -11.40 -1.44 -31.99
CA THR A 307 -10.53 -1.31 -30.81
C THR A 307 -9.53 -2.47 -30.72
N ILE A 308 -9.96 -3.72 -30.94
CA ILE A 308 -9.04 -4.88 -30.92
C ILE A 308 -7.94 -4.72 -31.99
N LYS A 309 -8.30 -4.29 -33.20
CA LYS A 309 -7.33 -4.03 -34.28
C LYS A 309 -6.39 -2.88 -33.96
N HIS A 310 -6.91 -1.79 -33.40
CA HIS A 310 -6.11 -0.64 -32.96
C HIS A 310 -5.03 -1.10 -31.97
N VAL A 311 -5.42 -1.79 -30.90
CA VAL A 311 -4.50 -2.27 -29.88
C VAL A 311 -3.48 -3.25 -30.46
N ALA A 312 -3.90 -4.16 -31.35
CA ALA A 312 -3.00 -5.09 -32.02
C ALA A 312 -1.91 -4.36 -32.82
N LYS A 313 -2.27 -3.33 -33.58
CA LYS A 313 -1.32 -2.51 -34.35
C LYS A 313 -0.39 -1.72 -33.43
N THR A 314 -0.93 -1.09 -32.39
CA THR A 314 -0.15 -0.31 -31.43
C THR A 314 0.87 -1.20 -30.71
N PHE A 315 0.46 -2.38 -30.26
CA PHE A 315 1.33 -3.31 -29.55
C PHE A 315 2.36 -3.99 -30.46
N ALA A 316 1.99 -4.39 -31.68
CA ALA A 316 2.90 -5.06 -32.60
C ALA A 316 4.01 -4.14 -33.13
N HIS A 317 3.76 -2.83 -33.25
CA HIS A 317 4.77 -1.87 -33.68
C HIS A 317 5.75 -1.45 -32.58
N ALA A 318 5.46 -1.77 -31.31
CA ALA A 318 6.32 -1.42 -30.19
C ALA A 318 7.65 -2.19 -30.21
N LYS A 319 8.79 -1.51 -30.04
CA LYS A 319 10.12 -2.14 -30.08
C LYS A 319 10.99 -1.68 -28.90
N PRO A 320 10.85 -2.29 -27.70
CA PRO A 320 10.02 -3.46 -27.37
C PRO A 320 8.66 -3.08 -26.75
N GLY A 321 7.70 -3.99 -26.82
CA GLY A 321 6.47 -3.93 -26.03
C GLY A 321 6.59 -4.70 -24.71
N LEU A 322 5.54 -4.65 -23.89
CA LEU A 322 5.37 -5.48 -22.71
C LEU A 322 3.89 -5.77 -22.47
N ALA A 323 3.48 -7.05 -22.53
CA ALA A 323 2.16 -7.47 -22.09
C ALA A 323 2.23 -8.05 -20.67
N VAL A 324 1.28 -7.71 -19.79
CA VAL A 324 1.24 -8.24 -18.41
C VAL A 324 -0.17 -8.66 -18.02
N GLY A 325 -0.28 -9.70 -17.19
CA GLY A 325 -1.53 -10.16 -16.60
C GLY A 325 -1.43 -10.22 -15.08
N GLY A 326 -2.46 -9.74 -14.40
CA GLY A 326 -2.50 -9.60 -12.94
C GLY A 326 -3.90 -9.20 -12.47
N GLY A 327 -4.01 -8.82 -11.19
CA GLY A 327 -5.28 -8.40 -10.58
C GLY A 327 -6.46 -9.28 -11.00
N VAL A 328 -7.51 -8.70 -11.57
CA VAL A 328 -8.73 -9.44 -11.96
C VAL A 328 -8.51 -10.49 -13.04
N ALA A 329 -7.52 -10.31 -13.93
CA ALA A 329 -7.26 -11.25 -15.03
C ALA A 329 -6.71 -12.61 -14.54
N VAL A 330 -6.11 -12.63 -13.34
CA VAL A 330 -5.53 -13.85 -12.75
C VAL A 330 -6.35 -14.37 -11.55
N THR A 331 -7.59 -13.90 -11.39
CA THR A 331 -8.46 -14.32 -10.27
C THR A 331 -9.71 -15.09 -10.72
N GLY A 332 -9.88 -15.32 -12.03
CA GLY A 332 -10.96 -16.15 -12.58
C GLY A 332 -10.62 -17.65 -12.60
N SER A 333 -11.62 -18.47 -12.87
CA SER A 333 -11.45 -19.92 -13.10
C SER A 333 -10.77 -20.28 -14.44
N ASN A 334 -10.46 -19.27 -15.26
CA ASN A 334 -9.73 -19.31 -16.54
C ASN A 334 -8.42 -18.51 -16.50
N ALA A 335 -7.90 -18.26 -15.28
CA ALA A 335 -6.75 -17.38 -15.05
C ALA A 335 -5.47 -17.89 -15.73
N THR A 336 -5.23 -19.21 -15.72
CA THR A 336 -4.04 -19.78 -16.34
C THR A 336 -4.09 -19.63 -17.86
N GLU A 337 -5.21 -19.94 -18.51
CA GLU A 337 -5.40 -19.79 -19.96
C GLU A 337 -5.25 -18.33 -20.38
N THR A 338 -5.80 -17.40 -19.59
CA THR A 338 -5.62 -15.96 -19.78
C THR A 338 -4.14 -15.57 -19.77
N GLN A 339 -3.38 -16.06 -18.78
CA GLN A 339 -1.95 -15.74 -18.72
C GLN A 339 -1.12 -16.45 -19.80
N VAL A 340 -1.53 -17.64 -20.27
CA VAL A 340 -0.91 -18.29 -21.44
C VAL A 340 -1.11 -17.42 -22.69
N ALA A 341 -2.31 -16.87 -22.90
CA ALA A 341 -2.56 -15.95 -24.02
C ALA A 341 -1.63 -14.71 -23.96
N ILE A 342 -1.45 -14.13 -22.77
CA ILE A 342 -0.55 -12.98 -22.55
C ILE A 342 0.92 -13.37 -22.77
N ASN A 343 1.32 -14.56 -22.35
CA ASN A 343 2.67 -15.08 -22.61
C ASN A 343 2.92 -15.24 -24.11
N LEU A 344 1.92 -15.73 -24.86
CA LEU A 344 2.00 -15.88 -26.31
C LEU A 344 2.07 -14.54 -27.03
N LEU A 345 1.33 -13.51 -26.57
CA LEU A 345 1.47 -12.13 -27.07
C LEU A 345 2.91 -11.62 -26.90
N ASN A 346 3.50 -11.78 -25.72
CA ASN A 346 4.90 -11.38 -25.47
C ASN A 346 5.89 -12.17 -26.33
N ALA A 347 5.66 -13.47 -26.49
CA ALA A 347 6.51 -14.31 -27.31
C ALA A 347 6.43 -13.90 -28.79
N ALA A 348 5.22 -13.66 -29.31
CA ALA A 348 4.98 -13.25 -30.69
C ALA A 348 5.56 -11.87 -31.02
N ALA A 349 5.47 -10.93 -30.08
CA ALA A 349 6.07 -9.59 -30.19
C ALA A 349 7.60 -9.57 -29.93
N GLY A 350 8.22 -10.71 -29.56
CA GLY A 350 9.66 -10.78 -29.32
C GLY A 350 10.12 -10.06 -28.05
N ASN A 351 9.25 -10.00 -27.04
CA ASN A 351 9.46 -9.32 -25.76
C ASN A 351 10.15 -10.22 -24.70
N VAL A 352 10.07 -11.55 -24.87
CA VAL A 352 10.70 -12.52 -23.96
C VAL A 352 12.23 -12.42 -24.04
N GLY A 353 12.88 -12.31 -22.89
CA GLY A 353 14.31 -12.01 -22.76
C GLY A 353 14.64 -10.51 -22.82
N LYS A 354 13.71 -9.65 -23.26
CA LYS A 354 13.88 -8.19 -23.32
C LYS A 354 13.13 -7.49 -22.20
N THR A 355 11.80 -7.54 -22.19
CA THR A 355 10.93 -6.91 -21.19
C THR A 355 10.28 -7.94 -20.27
N VAL A 356 10.18 -9.20 -20.68
CA VAL A 356 9.86 -10.34 -19.80
C VAL A 356 11.14 -11.13 -19.52
N ARG A 357 11.72 -10.98 -18.33
CA ARG A 357 13.04 -11.52 -17.97
C ARG A 357 12.92 -12.59 -16.89
N PHE A 358 13.19 -13.85 -17.27
CA PHE A 358 13.40 -14.94 -16.32
C PHE A 358 14.83 -14.88 -15.75
N GLY A 359 15.04 -15.34 -14.53
CA GLY A 359 16.33 -15.24 -13.83
C GLY A 359 16.16 -14.46 -12.52
N PRO A 360 15.93 -13.13 -12.55
CA PRO A 360 15.54 -12.35 -11.37
C PRO A 360 14.10 -12.65 -10.89
N ASP A 361 13.79 -13.93 -10.70
CA ASP A 361 12.45 -14.45 -10.44
C ASP A 361 11.96 -14.03 -9.05
N SER A 362 10.66 -13.77 -8.95
CA SER A 362 10.03 -13.29 -7.73
C SER A 362 9.90 -14.37 -6.65
N ALA A 363 10.02 -13.98 -5.39
CA ALA A 363 9.83 -14.86 -4.24
C ALA A 363 8.40 -15.42 -4.11
N TYR A 364 7.39 -14.81 -4.75
CA TYR A 364 6.05 -15.39 -4.87
C TYR A 364 6.07 -16.79 -5.52
N GLY A 365 7.11 -17.11 -6.32
CA GLY A 365 7.37 -18.45 -6.83
C GLY A 365 7.49 -19.54 -5.74
N ARG A 366 7.77 -19.16 -4.49
CA ARG A 366 7.95 -20.06 -3.33
C ARG A 366 6.71 -20.21 -2.46
N VAL A 367 5.60 -19.54 -2.80
CA VAL A 367 4.34 -19.70 -2.06
C VAL A 367 3.76 -21.10 -2.29
N THR A 368 3.19 -21.68 -1.24
CA THR A 368 2.54 -22.99 -1.31
C THR A 368 1.26 -22.87 -2.14
N PRO A 369 1.04 -23.73 -3.15
CA PRO A 369 -0.16 -23.68 -3.97
C PRO A 369 -1.45 -23.79 -3.15
N HIS A 370 -2.48 -23.04 -3.52
CA HIS A 370 -3.76 -23.05 -2.81
C HIS A 370 -4.39 -24.46 -2.68
N ALA A 371 -4.18 -25.36 -3.65
CA ALA A 371 -4.65 -26.74 -3.56
C ALA A 371 -4.12 -27.49 -2.30
N GLU A 372 -2.89 -27.21 -1.87
CA GLU A 372 -2.30 -27.76 -0.66
C GLU A 372 -2.85 -27.08 0.60
N VAL A 373 -3.14 -25.78 0.55
CA VAL A 373 -3.85 -25.06 1.62
C VAL A 373 -5.24 -25.69 1.84
N ALA A 374 -5.97 -25.96 0.77
CA ALA A 374 -7.27 -26.62 0.82
C ALA A 374 -7.15 -28.07 1.34
N ALA A 375 -6.06 -28.77 1.01
CA ALA A 375 -5.78 -30.10 1.56
C ALA A 375 -5.54 -30.06 3.08
N LEU A 376 -4.82 -29.05 3.58
CA LEU A 376 -4.66 -28.84 5.02
C LEU A 376 -6.00 -28.54 5.70
N ALA A 377 -6.87 -27.73 5.09
CA ALA A 377 -8.21 -27.46 5.60
C ALA A 377 -9.05 -28.74 5.73
N ARG A 378 -9.00 -29.63 4.74
CA ARG A 378 -9.66 -30.95 4.79
C ARG A 378 -9.08 -31.84 5.89
N ALA A 379 -7.75 -31.88 6.04
CA ALA A 379 -7.08 -32.65 7.08
C ALA A 379 -7.47 -32.18 8.49
N MET A 380 -7.58 -30.86 8.71
CA MET A 380 -8.11 -30.29 9.96
C MET A 380 -9.58 -30.71 10.18
N ALA A 381 -10.42 -30.62 9.15
CA ALA A 381 -11.82 -31.00 9.25
C ALA A 381 -12.04 -32.50 9.54
N ALA A 382 -11.12 -33.36 9.09
CA ALA A 382 -11.09 -34.80 9.33
C ALA A 382 -10.49 -35.18 10.70
N GLY A 383 -9.96 -34.22 11.47
CA GLY A 383 -9.31 -34.49 12.76
C GLY A 383 -7.89 -35.06 12.64
N GLU A 384 -7.27 -35.00 11.46
CA GLU A 384 -5.89 -35.45 11.25
C GLU A 384 -4.83 -34.46 11.77
N VAL A 385 -5.24 -33.22 12.05
CA VAL A 385 -4.38 -32.17 12.62
C VAL A 385 -4.80 -31.97 14.07
N GLU A 386 -3.93 -32.38 14.99
CA GLU A 386 -4.15 -32.24 16.43
C GLU A 386 -3.49 -30.97 16.98
N ALA A 387 -2.38 -30.53 16.37
CA ALA A 387 -1.69 -29.28 16.72
C ALA A 387 -1.43 -28.41 15.48
N LEU A 388 -1.83 -27.13 15.55
CA LEU A 388 -1.62 -26.15 14.48
C LEU A 388 -0.85 -24.94 15.00
N VAL A 389 0.30 -24.67 14.39
CA VAL A 389 1.09 -23.46 14.64
C VAL A 389 0.83 -22.47 13.52
N LEU A 390 0.41 -21.26 13.87
CA LEU A 390 0.18 -20.15 12.96
C LEU A 390 1.25 -19.08 13.20
N GLY A 391 1.99 -18.73 12.15
CA GLY A 391 3.01 -17.68 12.19
C GLY A 391 2.42 -16.26 12.21
N PRO A 392 3.27 -15.25 12.42
CA PRO A 392 2.85 -13.85 12.41
C PRO A 392 2.21 -13.46 11.08
N GLY A 393 1.14 -12.65 11.15
CA GLY A 393 0.40 -12.16 9.98
C GLY A 393 -0.50 -13.18 9.30
N VAL A 394 -0.56 -14.42 9.78
CA VAL A 394 -1.39 -15.50 9.22
C VAL A 394 -2.80 -15.45 9.82
N ASN A 395 -3.78 -15.04 9.01
CA ASN A 395 -5.17 -14.92 9.45
C ASN A 395 -6.18 -15.60 8.49
N PRO A 396 -6.09 -16.91 8.29
CA PRO A 396 -6.86 -17.62 7.29
C PRO A 396 -8.37 -17.67 7.59
N ALA A 397 -8.80 -17.42 8.84
CA ALA A 397 -10.21 -17.23 9.16
C ALA A 397 -10.81 -15.95 8.53
N PHE A 398 -9.98 -15.00 8.14
CA PHE A 398 -10.37 -13.75 7.48
C PHE A 398 -9.98 -13.69 6.00
N THR A 399 -8.83 -14.26 5.65
CA THR A 399 -8.23 -14.10 4.31
C THR A 399 -8.61 -15.19 3.32
N LEU A 400 -9.24 -16.29 3.75
CA LEU A 400 -9.71 -17.36 2.88
C LEU A 400 -11.24 -17.37 2.71
N PRO A 401 -11.77 -17.87 1.58
CA PRO A 401 -13.21 -17.88 1.31
C PRO A 401 -13.98 -18.71 2.34
N SER A 402 -15.18 -18.23 2.70
CA SER A 402 -16.09 -18.98 3.59
C SER A 402 -16.47 -20.35 3.05
N GLY A 403 -16.49 -20.51 1.71
CA GLY A 403 -16.73 -21.80 1.05
C GLY A 403 -15.78 -22.94 1.48
N LEU A 404 -14.57 -22.63 1.97
CA LEU A 404 -13.62 -23.64 2.48
C LEU A 404 -13.98 -24.15 3.88
N LYS A 405 -14.95 -23.53 4.57
CA LYS A 405 -15.37 -23.85 5.94
C LYS A 405 -14.20 -23.95 6.93
N LEU A 406 -13.19 -23.10 6.74
CA LEU A 406 -11.95 -23.17 7.52
C LEU A 406 -12.18 -22.90 9.01
N ILE A 407 -13.08 -21.97 9.36
CA ILE A 407 -13.40 -21.69 10.77
C ILE A 407 -13.92 -22.96 11.47
N ASP A 408 -14.76 -23.73 10.80
CA ASP A 408 -15.27 -25.00 11.34
C ASP A 408 -14.18 -26.06 11.44
N ALA A 409 -13.24 -26.08 10.48
CA ALA A 409 -12.07 -26.95 10.54
C ALA A 409 -11.12 -26.57 11.68
N LEU A 410 -10.85 -25.28 11.89
CA LEU A 410 -10.01 -24.76 12.98
C LEU A 410 -10.57 -25.11 14.36
N ARG A 411 -11.90 -25.04 14.53
CA ARG A 411 -12.57 -25.42 15.78
C ARG A 411 -12.41 -26.90 16.15
N LYS A 412 -12.07 -27.76 15.18
CA LYS A 412 -11.82 -29.19 15.41
C LYS A 412 -10.37 -29.49 15.80
N VAL A 413 -9.44 -28.56 15.58
CA VAL A 413 -8.05 -28.73 15.98
C VAL A 413 -7.95 -28.59 17.50
N ALA A 414 -7.42 -29.62 18.16
CA ALA A 414 -7.39 -29.68 19.63
C ALA A 414 -6.49 -28.60 20.25
N PHE A 415 -5.39 -28.24 19.58
CA PHE A 415 -4.42 -27.30 20.10
C PHE A 415 -3.86 -26.37 19.01
N VAL A 416 -4.35 -25.13 18.99
CA VAL A 416 -3.94 -24.07 18.07
C VAL A 416 -3.05 -23.07 18.80
N ILE A 417 -1.85 -22.84 18.26
CA ILE A 417 -0.87 -21.87 18.72
C ILE A 417 -0.82 -20.72 17.70
N SER A 418 -1.08 -19.50 18.14
CA SER A 418 -1.00 -18.31 17.30
C SER A 418 0.17 -17.43 17.70
N PHE A 419 1.10 -17.20 16.77
CA PHE A 419 2.09 -16.13 16.88
C PHE A 419 1.46 -14.84 16.37
N SER A 420 1.09 -13.93 17.26
CA SER A 420 0.43 -12.68 16.85
C SER A 420 0.58 -11.56 17.86
N ASN A 421 0.88 -10.36 17.36
CA ASN A 421 1.10 -9.17 18.18
C ASN A 421 -0.22 -8.47 18.48
N LEU A 422 -1.23 -8.70 17.62
CA LEU A 422 -2.55 -8.13 17.71
C LEU A 422 -3.55 -9.25 17.49
N LEU A 423 -4.35 -9.54 18.51
CA LEU A 423 -5.38 -10.58 18.43
C LEU A 423 -6.24 -10.37 17.19
N ASP A 424 -6.33 -11.41 16.37
CA ASP A 424 -7.07 -11.48 15.12
C ASP A 424 -8.14 -12.56 15.14
N GLN A 425 -8.94 -12.64 14.07
CA GLN A 425 -10.05 -13.60 13.92
C GLN A 425 -9.59 -15.06 14.09
N THR A 426 -8.34 -15.37 13.72
CA THR A 426 -7.77 -16.72 13.88
C THR A 426 -7.16 -16.90 15.28
N SER A 427 -6.50 -15.87 15.81
CA SER A 427 -5.96 -15.86 17.19
C SER A 427 -7.06 -16.04 18.24
N GLU A 428 -8.27 -15.52 18.00
CA GLU A 428 -9.45 -15.76 18.85
C GLU A 428 -9.86 -17.25 18.92
N LEU A 429 -9.42 -18.08 17.98
CA LEU A 429 -9.62 -19.54 17.98
C LEU A 429 -8.45 -20.30 18.63
N ALA A 430 -7.35 -19.63 18.96
CA ALA A 430 -6.16 -20.25 19.53
C ALA A 430 -6.32 -20.66 21.01
N GLN A 431 -5.63 -21.72 21.44
CA GLN A 431 -5.49 -22.08 22.86
C GLN A 431 -4.35 -21.29 23.52
N VAL A 432 -3.31 -20.97 22.74
CA VAL A 432 -2.17 -20.16 23.18
C VAL A 432 -1.88 -19.09 22.14
N VAL A 433 -1.72 -17.85 22.59
CA VAL A 433 -1.21 -16.74 21.79
C VAL A 433 0.16 -16.34 22.33
N LEU A 434 1.15 -16.39 21.46
CA LEU A 434 2.53 -16.00 21.73
C LEU A 434 2.80 -14.69 20.98
N PRO A 435 2.94 -13.55 21.66
CA PRO A 435 3.23 -12.28 21.00
C PRO A 435 4.60 -12.34 20.32
N ASP A 436 4.58 -12.22 18.99
CA ASP A 436 5.77 -12.07 18.18
C ASP A 436 6.34 -10.64 18.30
N THR A 437 7.52 -10.41 17.78
CA THR A 437 8.07 -9.05 17.67
C THR A 437 7.56 -8.38 16.39
N HIS A 438 7.49 -7.04 16.37
CA HIS A 438 7.33 -6.32 15.11
C HIS A 438 8.64 -6.43 14.32
N TRP A 439 8.61 -6.36 12.99
CA TRP A 439 9.82 -6.48 12.15
C TRP A 439 10.89 -5.39 12.40
N LEU A 440 10.52 -4.29 13.10
CA LEU A 440 11.44 -3.25 13.58
C LEU A 440 12.17 -3.61 14.90
N GLU A 441 11.74 -4.69 15.56
CA GLU A 441 12.21 -5.16 16.87
C GLU A 441 12.96 -6.51 16.75
N SER A 442 13.14 -7.04 15.54
CA SER A 442 13.64 -8.40 15.32
C SER A 442 14.75 -8.50 14.29
N TRP A 443 15.70 -9.40 14.53
CA TRP A 443 16.63 -9.88 13.52
C TRP A 443 15.96 -10.77 12.48
N GLY A 444 16.39 -10.69 11.22
CA GLY A 444 16.00 -11.58 10.15
C GLY A 444 16.56 -11.18 8.80
N ASP A 445 16.04 -11.78 7.74
CA ASP A 445 16.36 -11.45 6.35
C ASP A 445 15.16 -11.74 5.44
N TYR A 446 15.13 -11.09 4.28
CA TYR A 446 14.09 -11.28 3.29
C TYR A 446 14.62 -11.08 1.88
N ALA A 447 14.29 -12.01 0.98
CA ALA A 447 14.67 -11.93 -0.42
C ALA A 447 13.41 -11.78 -1.29
N PRO A 448 13.06 -10.57 -1.79
CA PRO A 448 11.85 -10.36 -2.60
C PRO A 448 11.95 -10.94 -4.02
N ARG A 449 13.18 -11.07 -4.53
CA ARG A 449 13.51 -11.72 -5.81
C ARG A 449 14.97 -12.18 -5.80
N GLU A 450 15.34 -13.03 -6.75
CA GLU A 450 16.74 -13.42 -6.93
C GLU A 450 17.64 -12.18 -7.16
N GLY A 451 18.85 -12.20 -6.56
CA GLY A 451 19.79 -11.08 -6.59
C GLY A 451 19.56 -10.00 -5.53
N VAL A 452 18.43 -10.02 -4.81
CA VAL A 452 18.13 -9.06 -3.74
C VAL A 452 17.95 -9.80 -2.43
N LEU A 453 18.91 -9.67 -1.52
CA LEU A 453 18.85 -10.22 -0.16
C LEU A 453 18.89 -9.07 0.84
N GLY A 454 17.73 -8.70 1.39
CA GLY A 454 17.61 -7.66 2.42
C GLY A 454 17.86 -8.24 3.81
N LEU A 455 18.55 -7.49 4.66
CA LEU A 455 18.82 -7.85 6.05
C LEU A 455 17.87 -7.05 6.96
N LEU A 456 17.15 -7.73 7.84
CA LEU A 456 16.33 -7.12 8.88
C LEU A 456 17.16 -7.02 10.15
N GLN A 457 17.62 -5.82 10.46
CA GLN A 457 18.18 -5.52 11.77
C GLN A 457 17.09 -4.91 12.68
N PRO A 458 17.07 -5.27 13.97
CA PRO A 458 16.23 -4.57 14.94
C PRO A 458 16.71 -3.12 15.03
N THR A 459 15.77 -2.21 14.99
CA THR A 459 16.00 -0.76 15.03
C THR A 459 15.67 -0.18 16.40
N MET A 460 15.03 -0.96 17.26
CA MET A 460 14.77 -0.69 18.67
C MET A 460 14.52 -1.99 19.43
N SER A 461 14.53 -1.93 20.76
CA SER A 461 14.13 -3.06 21.61
C SER A 461 12.61 -3.29 21.57
N PRO A 462 12.14 -4.52 21.83
CA PRO A 462 10.70 -4.80 21.92
C PRO A 462 9.99 -3.92 22.96
N ILE A 463 8.85 -3.34 22.58
CA ILE A 463 8.04 -2.46 23.46
C ILE A 463 7.14 -3.28 24.41
N ARG A 464 6.74 -4.47 23.98
CA ARG A 464 5.92 -5.42 24.75
C ARG A 464 6.74 -6.65 25.11
N ASP A 465 6.26 -7.45 26.06
CA ASP A 465 6.86 -8.75 26.39
C ASP A 465 6.61 -9.75 25.26
N SER A 466 7.40 -9.61 24.20
CA SER A 466 7.28 -10.29 22.92
C SER A 466 8.61 -10.93 22.54
N ARG A 467 8.57 -12.05 21.81
CA ARG A 467 9.76 -12.77 21.35
C ARG A 467 9.62 -13.14 19.88
N PRO A 468 10.69 -13.04 19.08
CA PRO A 468 10.64 -13.45 17.68
C PRO A 468 10.34 -14.95 17.55
N ILE A 469 9.44 -15.32 16.64
CA ILE A 469 9.02 -16.70 16.38
C ILE A 469 10.19 -17.67 16.18
N GLY A 470 11.26 -17.23 15.53
CA GLY A 470 12.47 -18.04 15.32
C GLY A 470 13.11 -18.49 16.63
N ASP A 471 13.22 -17.60 17.62
CA ASP A 471 13.76 -17.92 18.95
C ASP A 471 12.83 -18.86 19.72
N THR A 472 11.54 -18.56 19.70
CA THR A 472 10.54 -19.36 20.42
C THR A 472 10.45 -20.78 19.85
N LEU A 473 10.43 -20.94 18.52
CA LEU A 473 10.37 -22.27 17.91
C LEU A 473 11.67 -23.07 18.07
N LEU A 474 12.83 -22.41 18.11
CA LEU A 474 14.09 -23.06 18.48
C LEU A 474 14.02 -23.64 19.91
N ARG A 475 13.51 -22.87 20.89
CA ARG A 475 13.35 -23.33 22.29
C ARG A 475 12.33 -24.46 22.41
N VAL A 476 11.12 -24.25 21.90
CA VAL A 476 10.03 -25.23 21.92
C VAL A 476 10.43 -26.51 21.18
N GLY A 477 11.07 -26.39 20.02
CA GLY A 477 11.52 -27.52 19.23
C GLY A 477 12.56 -28.36 19.95
N ARG A 478 13.56 -27.72 20.58
CA ARG A 478 14.56 -28.42 21.39
C ARG A 478 13.95 -29.15 22.58
N ALA A 479 13.05 -28.50 23.31
CA ALA A 479 12.35 -29.09 24.45
C ALA A 479 11.50 -30.31 24.01
N ALA A 480 10.74 -30.20 22.92
CA ALA A 480 9.96 -31.31 22.37
C ALA A 480 10.81 -32.48 21.85
N LEU A 481 12.07 -32.22 21.48
CA LEU A 481 13.05 -33.23 21.08
C LEU A 481 13.82 -33.85 22.26
N GLY A 482 13.76 -33.26 23.45
CA GLY A 482 14.62 -33.62 24.58
C GLY A 482 16.10 -33.29 24.34
N THR A 483 16.37 -32.18 23.64
CA THR A 483 17.73 -31.74 23.26
C THR A 483 18.07 -30.37 23.85
N GLU A 484 19.35 -30.03 23.88
CA GLU A 484 19.86 -28.75 24.38
C GLU A 484 20.52 -27.95 23.25
N ALA A 485 20.73 -26.66 23.46
CA ALA A 485 21.49 -25.83 22.52
C ALA A 485 22.90 -26.42 22.31
N GLY A 486 23.40 -26.35 21.08
CA GLY A 486 24.64 -26.98 20.62
C GLY A 486 24.51 -28.45 20.22
N LYS A 487 23.35 -29.10 20.44
CA LYS A 487 23.11 -30.51 20.12
C LYS A 487 21.88 -30.68 19.21
N GLY A 488 21.79 -31.85 18.58
CA GLY A 488 20.62 -32.25 17.79
C GLY A 488 20.41 -31.44 16.51
N PRO A 489 19.21 -31.52 15.90
CA PRO A 489 18.91 -30.89 14.61
C PRO A 489 18.64 -29.38 14.69
N LEU A 490 18.49 -28.82 15.90
CA LEU A 490 18.21 -27.40 16.16
C LEU A 490 19.25 -26.79 17.13
N PRO A 491 20.56 -26.80 16.79
CA PRO A 491 21.64 -26.49 17.73
C PRO A 491 21.74 -25.01 18.11
N TRP A 492 21.19 -24.07 17.33
CA TRP A 492 21.38 -22.63 17.56
C TRP A 492 20.59 -22.12 18.78
N PRO A 493 21.24 -21.46 19.77
CA PRO A 493 20.55 -20.83 20.90
C PRO A 493 19.44 -19.85 20.51
N THR A 494 19.71 -18.95 19.55
CA THR A 494 18.78 -17.93 19.04
C THR A 494 18.77 -17.91 17.51
N PHE A 495 17.72 -17.31 16.95
CA PHE A 495 17.59 -17.06 15.51
C PHE A 495 18.64 -16.08 15.01
N GLU A 496 19.01 -15.07 15.80
CA GLU A 496 20.11 -14.15 15.45
C GLU A 496 21.43 -14.90 15.22
N GLN A 497 21.75 -15.87 16.08
CA GLN A 497 22.97 -16.67 15.90
C GLN A 497 22.89 -17.56 14.67
N TYR A 498 21.72 -18.18 14.42
CA TYR A 498 21.50 -18.93 13.19
C TYR A 498 21.65 -18.04 11.94
N LEU A 499 21.05 -16.85 11.95
CA LEU A 499 21.13 -15.87 10.87
C LEU A 499 22.58 -15.47 10.62
N LYS A 500 23.35 -15.16 11.66
CA LYS A 500 24.78 -14.84 11.56
C LYS A 500 25.57 -15.98 10.91
N THR A 501 25.34 -17.24 11.31
CA THR A 501 25.98 -18.40 10.67
C THR A 501 25.63 -18.53 9.19
N VAL A 502 24.38 -18.22 8.80
CA VAL A 502 23.96 -18.25 7.39
C VAL A 502 24.61 -17.11 6.59
N TRP A 503 24.74 -15.93 7.20
CA TRP A 503 25.21 -14.72 6.53
C TRP A 503 26.74 -14.58 6.46
N GLU A 504 27.48 -15.16 7.39
CA GLU A 504 28.94 -15.14 7.43
C GLU A 504 29.61 -15.53 6.09
N PRO A 505 29.22 -16.63 5.40
CA PRO A 505 29.79 -16.96 4.09
C PRO A 505 29.28 -16.06 2.94
N LEU A 506 28.15 -15.37 3.11
CA LEU A 506 27.54 -14.52 2.07
C LEU A 506 28.14 -13.11 2.07
N ALA A 507 28.39 -12.56 3.26
CA ALA A 507 28.88 -11.20 3.47
C ALA A 507 30.41 -11.13 3.35
N LYS A 508 30.95 -11.32 2.13
CA LYS A 508 32.40 -11.27 1.85
C LYS A 508 33.11 -9.99 2.30
N GLY A 509 32.36 -8.87 2.42
CA GLY A 509 32.86 -7.58 2.94
C GLY A 509 32.63 -7.35 4.44
N GLY A 510 32.22 -8.39 5.17
CA GLY A 510 31.81 -8.31 6.57
C GLY A 510 30.31 -8.02 6.73
N LEU A 511 29.72 -8.53 7.81
CA LEU A 511 28.29 -8.36 8.12
C LEU A 511 27.93 -6.88 8.36
N GLU A 512 28.86 -6.07 8.87
CA GLU A 512 28.67 -4.65 9.15
C GLU A 512 28.32 -3.84 7.89
N GLU A 513 28.97 -4.12 6.75
CA GLU A 513 28.69 -3.42 5.51
C GLU A 513 27.29 -3.79 4.96
N ALA A 514 26.92 -5.07 5.07
CA ALA A 514 25.58 -5.51 4.72
C ALA A 514 24.52 -4.85 5.62
N LEU A 515 24.79 -4.68 6.92
CA LEU A 515 23.92 -3.96 7.85
C LEU A 515 23.77 -2.49 7.49
N ARG A 516 24.87 -1.81 7.16
CA ARG A 516 24.87 -0.39 6.79
C ARG A 516 24.08 -0.14 5.51
N ARG A 517 24.27 -1.01 4.49
CA ARG A 517 23.58 -0.92 3.21
C ARG A 517 22.13 -1.44 3.28
N GLY A 518 21.81 -2.28 4.26
CA GLY A 518 20.50 -2.93 4.45
C GLY A 518 20.35 -4.26 3.71
N GLY A 519 21.43 -4.83 3.19
CA GLY A 519 21.42 -6.11 2.49
C GLY A 519 22.55 -6.28 1.46
N LEU A 520 22.49 -7.39 0.74
CA LEU A 520 23.34 -7.72 -0.40
C LEU A 520 22.51 -7.68 -1.68
N PHE A 521 22.97 -6.89 -2.65
CA PHE A 521 22.26 -6.66 -3.90
C PHE A 521 23.20 -6.91 -5.08
N ALA A 522 22.76 -7.73 -6.01
CA ALA A 522 23.46 -8.08 -7.24
C ALA A 522 22.48 -8.17 -8.41
N ASP A 523 22.96 -7.83 -9.60
CA ASP A 523 22.20 -8.04 -10.82
C ASP A 523 22.19 -9.53 -11.18
N VAL A 524 21.03 -10.02 -11.61
CA VAL A 524 20.86 -11.39 -12.10
C VAL A 524 20.60 -11.33 -13.59
N ALA A 525 21.45 -11.99 -14.36
CA ALA A 525 21.32 -12.07 -15.80
C ALA A 525 20.01 -12.78 -16.19
N ALA A 526 19.41 -12.33 -17.30
CA ALA A 526 18.23 -13.00 -17.83
C ALA A 526 18.60 -14.39 -18.35
N VAL A 527 17.79 -15.39 -18.01
CA VAL A 527 17.90 -16.76 -18.50
C VAL A 527 17.10 -16.88 -19.80
N PRO A 528 17.72 -17.35 -20.90
CA PRO A 528 17.01 -17.55 -22.15
C PRO A 528 15.96 -18.67 -21.99
N VAL A 529 14.77 -18.44 -22.55
CA VAL A 529 13.69 -19.44 -22.60
C VAL A 529 13.08 -19.46 -24.00
N ALA A 530 12.51 -20.60 -24.38
CA ALA A 530 11.78 -20.75 -25.63
C ALA A 530 10.28 -20.90 -25.35
N ALA A 531 9.44 -20.24 -26.15
CA ALA A 531 8.01 -20.38 -26.05
C ALA A 531 7.53 -21.66 -26.77
N LYS A 532 6.80 -22.50 -26.07
CA LYS A 532 5.98 -23.56 -26.64
C LYS A 532 4.66 -22.94 -27.10
N ILE A 533 4.35 -23.12 -28.38
CA ILE A 533 3.10 -22.65 -28.98
C ILE A 533 2.13 -23.83 -28.93
N THR A 534 0.97 -23.61 -28.31
CA THR A 534 -0.12 -24.59 -28.25
C THR A 534 -1.44 -23.87 -28.49
N PRO A 535 -2.45 -24.52 -29.09
CA PRO A 535 -3.81 -23.99 -29.12
C PRO A 535 -4.28 -23.63 -27.72
N VAL A 536 -4.87 -22.44 -27.58
CA VAL A 536 -5.46 -21.99 -26.30
C VAL A 536 -6.95 -21.78 -26.53
N GLU A 537 -7.77 -22.59 -25.87
CA GLU A 537 -9.20 -22.31 -25.76
C GLU A 537 -9.39 -21.36 -24.57
N SER A 538 -9.72 -20.09 -24.84
CA SER A 538 -10.17 -19.17 -23.81
C SER A 538 -11.69 -19.06 -23.85
N SER A 539 -12.35 -19.43 -22.77
CA SER A 539 -13.76 -19.11 -22.53
C SER A 539 -13.86 -18.11 -21.38
N PRO A 540 -14.96 -17.36 -21.25
CA PRO A 540 -15.19 -16.54 -20.07
C PRO A 540 -15.11 -17.36 -18.78
N ALA A 541 -14.75 -16.71 -17.67
CA ALA A 541 -14.68 -17.36 -16.37
C ALA A 541 -16.03 -18.02 -16.00
N LYS A 542 -15.98 -19.25 -15.48
CA LYS A 542 -17.15 -19.92 -14.92
C LYS A 542 -17.49 -19.30 -13.57
N LEU A 543 -18.74 -18.89 -13.40
CA LEU A 543 -19.24 -18.22 -12.21
C LEU A 543 -20.42 -19.01 -11.62
N GLU A 544 -20.39 -19.27 -10.31
CA GLU A 544 -21.50 -19.83 -9.55
C GLU A 544 -22.59 -18.77 -9.30
N GLY A 545 -23.86 -19.17 -9.18
CA GLY A 545 -24.96 -18.27 -8.83
C GLY A 545 -25.93 -17.99 -9.99
N ASP A 546 -26.88 -17.08 -9.74
CA ASP A 546 -27.99 -16.84 -10.66
C ASP A 546 -27.56 -16.26 -12.00
N ALA A 547 -28.13 -16.76 -13.10
CA ALA A 547 -27.79 -16.31 -14.46
C ALA A 547 -27.98 -14.79 -14.65
N GLY A 548 -28.99 -14.20 -14.00
CA GLY A 548 -29.27 -12.75 -14.00
C GLY A 548 -28.53 -11.94 -12.95
N GLY A 549 -27.64 -12.55 -12.16
CA GLY A 549 -26.81 -11.85 -11.17
C GLY A 549 -25.63 -11.10 -11.79
N PHE A 550 -25.03 -10.22 -11.00
CA PHE A 550 -23.85 -9.43 -11.37
C PHE A 550 -22.58 -10.18 -11.00
N THR A 551 -21.54 -10.14 -11.84
CA THR A 551 -20.22 -10.68 -11.46
C THR A 551 -19.66 -9.88 -10.29
N LEU A 552 -19.26 -10.56 -9.22
CA LEU A 552 -18.59 -9.91 -8.10
C LEU A 552 -17.09 -9.75 -8.39
N LEU A 553 -16.62 -8.50 -8.44
CA LEU A 553 -15.20 -8.15 -8.50
C LEU A 553 -14.69 -7.87 -7.08
N ALA A 554 -14.12 -8.88 -6.43
CA ALA A 554 -13.43 -8.72 -5.15
C ALA A 554 -11.95 -8.38 -5.42
N TYR A 555 -11.52 -7.18 -5.05
CA TYR A 555 -10.18 -6.68 -5.37
C TYR A 555 -9.40 -6.24 -4.12
N PRO A 556 -8.08 -6.47 -4.03
CA PRO A 556 -7.26 -6.06 -2.89
C PRO A 556 -7.25 -4.55 -2.70
N SER A 557 -7.42 -4.09 -1.45
CA SER A 557 -7.33 -2.67 -1.14
C SER A 557 -5.87 -2.21 -1.16
N LEU A 558 -5.57 -1.09 -1.82
CA LEU A 558 -4.26 -0.44 -1.72
C LEU A 558 -3.91 -0.08 -0.27
N ARG A 559 -4.91 0.28 0.55
CA ARG A 559 -4.72 0.66 1.94
C ARG A 559 -4.46 -0.56 2.82
N PHE A 560 -5.26 -1.61 2.68
CA PHE A 560 -5.27 -2.70 3.66
C PHE A 560 -4.70 -4.03 3.15
N TYR A 561 -4.45 -4.15 1.85
CA TYR A 561 -4.02 -5.39 1.20
C TYR A 561 -5.01 -6.53 1.51
N ASP A 562 -4.56 -7.58 2.21
CA ASP A 562 -5.38 -8.69 2.71
C ASP A 562 -6.03 -8.43 4.09
N GLY A 563 -5.88 -7.23 4.63
CA GLY A 563 -6.37 -6.79 5.94
C GLY A 563 -5.31 -6.74 7.03
N ARG A 564 -4.06 -7.18 6.77
CA ARG A 564 -2.98 -7.11 7.77
C ARG A 564 -2.66 -5.67 8.21
N SER A 565 -2.77 -4.70 7.30
CA SER A 565 -2.55 -3.28 7.61
C SER A 565 -3.83 -2.54 8.06
N ALA A 566 -4.97 -3.23 8.19
CA ALA A 566 -6.25 -2.61 8.61
C ALA A 566 -6.30 -2.17 10.07
N VAL A 567 -5.21 -2.34 10.81
CA VAL A 567 -5.04 -1.89 12.20
C VAL A 567 -4.51 -0.45 12.31
N SER A 568 -4.06 0.15 11.20
CA SER A 568 -3.54 1.53 11.18
C SER A 568 -4.66 2.55 10.97
N SER A 569 -4.81 3.47 11.92
CA SER A 569 -5.73 4.60 11.81
C SER A 569 -5.35 5.61 10.72
N TRP A 570 -4.05 5.79 10.44
CA TRP A 570 -3.59 6.59 9.28
C TRP A 570 -4.09 6.02 7.96
N LEU A 571 -4.11 4.69 7.79
CA LEU A 571 -4.64 4.06 6.58
C LEU A 571 -6.17 4.15 6.48
N HIS A 572 -6.89 4.10 7.60
CA HIS A 572 -8.35 4.33 7.61
C HIS A 572 -8.74 5.75 7.20
N GLU A 573 -7.95 6.73 7.63
CA GLU A 573 -8.17 8.15 7.33
C GLU A 573 -7.56 8.61 5.99
N ALA A 574 -6.60 7.86 5.45
CA ALA A 574 -6.13 8.06 4.09
C ALA A 574 -7.26 7.77 3.10
N PRO A 575 -7.65 8.74 2.24
CA PRO A 575 -8.72 8.53 1.28
C PRO A 575 -8.38 7.43 0.27
N ASP A 576 -9.36 6.59 -0.03
CA ASP A 576 -9.30 5.69 -1.18
C ASP A 576 -9.05 6.49 -2.46
N THR A 577 -8.23 5.94 -3.36
CA THR A 577 -7.70 6.69 -4.50
C THR A 577 -8.76 7.01 -5.55
N MET A 578 -9.72 6.12 -5.74
CA MET A 578 -10.77 6.26 -6.73
C MET A 578 -12.02 6.91 -6.15
N THR A 579 -12.45 6.44 -4.97
CA THR A 579 -13.71 6.85 -4.37
C THR A 579 -13.59 8.00 -3.38
N GLN A 580 -12.37 8.32 -2.92
CA GLN A 580 -12.09 9.28 -1.83
C GLN A 580 -12.80 8.94 -0.51
N ALA A 581 -13.32 7.71 -0.38
CA ALA A 581 -13.96 7.21 0.82
C ALA A 581 -12.93 6.88 1.91
N VAL A 582 -13.26 7.20 3.15
CA VAL A 582 -12.50 6.87 4.35
C VAL A 582 -13.36 6.08 5.34
N TRP A 583 -12.71 5.31 6.22
CA TRP A 583 -13.32 4.58 7.35
C TRP A 583 -14.42 3.53 7.08
N ASP A 584 -15.02 3.47 5.90
CA ASP A 584 -16.07 2.50 5.57
C ASP A 584 -15.63 1.56 4.44
N ALA A 585 -16.20 0.36 4.41
CA ALA A 585 -16.30 -0.45 3.21
C ALA A 585 -17.54 -0.05 2.39
N TRP A 586 -17.55 -0.36 1.10
CA TRP A 586 -18.65 -0.04 0.19
C TRP A 586 -18.83 -1.14 -0.86
N VAL A 587 -19.96 -1.11 -1.56
CA VAL A 587 -20.17 -1.84 -2.81
C VAL A 587 -20.29 -0.84 -3.95
N GLU A 588 -19.43 -0.95 -4.96
CA GLU A 588 -19.54 -0.19 -6.19
C GLU A 588 -20.65 -0.75 -7.06
N VAL A 589 -21.57 0.13 -7.47
CA VAL A 589 -22.71 -0.19 -8.35
C VAL A 589 -22.61 0.66 -9.61
N PRO A 590 -22.70 0.07 -10.83
CA PRO A 590 -22.67 0.82 -12.07
C PRO A 590 -23.79 1.86 -12.15
N THR A 591 -23.50 3.01 -12.75
CA THR A 591 -24.45 4.12 -12.84
C THR A 591 -25.74 3.76 -13.59
N GLU A 592 -25.68 2.93 -14.64
CA GLU A 592 -26.90 2.47 -15.33
C GLU A 592 -27.72 1.51 -14.46
N THR A 593 -27.04 0.60 -13.76
CA THR A 593 -27.68 -0.35 -12.84
C THR A 593 -28.34 0.37 -11.67
N ALA A 594 -27.64 1.35 -11.07
CA ALA A 594 -28.18 2.17 -9.99
C ALA A 594 -29.43 2.93 -10.42
N ARG A 595 -29.44 3.53 -11.61
CA ARG A 595 -30.62 4.20 -12.18
C ARG A 595 -31.79 3.23 -12.38
N LYS A 596 -31.55 2.05 -12.98
CA LYS A 596 -32.59 1.04 -13.21
C LYS A 596 -33.22 0.50 -11.92
N LEU A 597 -32.41 0.33 -10.88
CA LEU A 597 -32.84 -0.23 -9.60
C LEU A 597 -33.21 0.83 -8.54
N GLY A 598 -33.16 2.13 -8.89
CA GLY A 598 -33.45 3.23 -7.98
C GLY A 598 -32.52 3.28 -6.76
N ILE A 599 -31.24 2.92 -6.93
CA ILE A 599 -30.21 2.93 -5.88
C ILE A 599 -29.51 4.29 -5.86
N ALA A 600 -29.42 4.91 -4.68
CA ALA A 600 -28.71 6.17 -4.46
C ALA A 600 -27.40 5.97 -3.68
N GLN A 601 -26.50 6.96 -3.74
CA GLN A 601 -25.25 6.98 -2.96
C GLN A 601 -25.55 6.82 -1.46
N GLY A 602 -24.91 5.82 -0.83
CA GLY A 602 -25.05 5.50 0.59
C GLY A 602 -26.29 4.67 0.95
N ASP A 603 -27.13 4.28 -0.02
CA ASP A 603 -28.20 3.30 0.25
C ASP A 603 -27.57 1.98 0.73
N MET A 604 -28.12 1.40 1.79
CA MET A 604 -27.67 0.10 2.26
C MET A 604 -28.20 -1.01 1.35
N LEU A 605 -27.29 -1.84 0.83
CA LEU A 605 -27.60 -2.95 -0.04
C LEU A 605 -27.25 -4.28 0.60
N ALA A 606 -28.14 -5.26 0.48
CA ALA A 606 -27.80 -6.66 0.66
C ALA A 606 -27.19 -7.21 -0.63
N VAL A 607 -25.94 -7.66 -0.55
CA VAL A 607 -25.21 -8.34 -1.63
C VAL A 607 -25.19 -9.83 -1.31
N LYS A 608 -25.92 -10.64 -2.08
CA LYS A 608 -26.15 -12.07 -1.79
C LYS A 608 -25.48 -12.97 -2.81
N SER A 609 -24.80 -14.00 -2.33
CA SER A 609 -24.30 -15.14 -3.09
C SER A 609 -24.90 -16.44 -2.52
N PRO A 610 -24.69 -17.60 -3.17
CA PRO A 610 -25.06 -18.89 -2.58
C PRO A 610 -24.34 -19.18 -1.25
N GLN A 611 -23.20 -18.54 -0.98
CA GLN A 611 -22.40 -18.73 0.23
C GLN A 611 -22.85 -17.85 1.41
N GLY A 612 -23.52 -16.73 1.14
CA GLY A 612 -23.98 -15.82 2.20
C GLY A 612 -24.41 -14.45 1.70
N SER A 613 -24.49 -13.49 2.63
CA SER A 613 -24.89 -12.12 2.34
C SER A 613 -24.00 -11.11 3.06
N LEU A 614 -23.73 -9.98 2.42
CA LEU A 614 -23.12 -8.80 3.02
C LEU A 614 -24.08 -7.61 2.98
N GLU A 615 -23.95 -6.70 3.93
CA GLU A 615 -24.68 -5.43 3.94
C GLU A 615 -23.69 -4.27 3.85
N LEU A 616 -23.72 -3.56 2.73
CA LEU A 616 -22.75 -2.49 2.44
C LEU A 616 -23.47 -1.25 1.90
N PRO A 617 -22.98 -0.03 2.23
CA PRO A 617 -23.46 1.18 1.57
C PRO A 617 -23.02 1.19 0.10
N ALA A 618 -23.94 1.63 -0.77
CA ALA A 618 -23.68 1.78 -2.20
C ALA A 618 -22.76 2.97 -2.49
N TYR A 619 -21.78 2.75 -3.36
CA TYR A 619 -21.04 3.79 -4.07
C TYR A 619 -21.40 3.69 -5.56
N ILE A 620 -21.96 4.75 -6.15
CA ILE A 620 -22.33 4.76 -7.56
C ILE A 620 -21.07 5.04 -8.39
N SER A 621 -20.72 4.10 -9.25
CA SER A 621 -19.51 4.17 -10.08
C SER A 621 -19.90 4.32 -11.56
N PRO A 622 -19.43 5.38 -12.26
CA PRO A 622 -19.62 5.51 -13.71
C PRO A 622 -18.65 4.65 -14.51
N THR A 623 -17.58 4.17 -13.87
CA THR A 623 -16.43 3.53 -14.51
C THR A 623 -16.33 2.03 -14.17
N LEU A 624 -17.47 1.42 -13.87
CA LEU A 624 -17.62 -0.01 -13.64
C LEU A 624 -18.51 -0.62 -14.72
N HIS A 625 -18.13 -1.79 -15.25
CA HIS A 625 -18.91 -2.49 -16.26
C HIS A 625 -20.34 -2.83 -15.75
N PRO A 626 -21.41 -2.62 -16.55
CA PRO A 626 -22.80 -2.79 -16.09
C PRO A 626 -23.18 -4.19 -15.58
N ALA A 627 -22.45 -5.22 -16.01
CA ALA A 627 -22.64 -6.60 -15.58
C ALA A 627 -21.91 -6.96 -14.26
N ALA A 628 -21.28 -5.98 -13.59
CA ALA A 628 -20.45 -6.22 -12.42
C ALA A 628 -20.88 -5.38 -11.20
N VAL A 629 -20.52 -5.85 -10.01
CA VAL A 629 -20.41 -5.07 -8.77
C VAL A 629 -19.02 -5.28 -8.20
N ALA A 630 -18.43 -4.28 -7.54
CA ALA A 630 -17.08 -4.38 -6.99
C ALA A 630 -17.02 -4.08 -5.49
N ILE A 631 -16.21 -4.83 -4.75
CA ILE A 631 -16.04 -4.64 -3.30
C ILE A 631 -14.54 -4.77 -2.96
N PRO A 632 -13.93 -3.77 -2.28
CA PRO A 632 -12.54 -3.87 -1.83
C PRO A 632 -12.38 -4.89 -0.70
N LEU A 633 -11.35 -5.73 -0.80
CA LEU A 633 -10.88 -6.66 0.23
C LEU A 633 -10.10 -5.94 1.33
N GLY A 634 -9.88 -6.63 2.45
CA GLY A 634 -9.01 -6.16 3.53
C GLY A 634 -9.66 -5.15 4.48
N HIS A 635 -10.87 -4.68 4.19
CA HIS A 635 -11.67 -3.92 5.15
C HIS A 635 -12.04 -4.82 6.34
N ARG A 636 -11.26 -4.68 7.41
CA ARG A 636 -11.36 -5.55 8.57
C ARG A 636 -12.44 -5.08 9.51
N TYR A 637 -13.55 -5.78 9.44
CA TYR A 637 -14.60 -5.77 10.44
C TYR A 637 -14.87 -7.24 10.71
N ALA A 638 -14.81 -7.68 11.95
CA ALA A 638 -15.22 -9.03 12.29
C ALA A 638 -15.88 -9.01 13.68
N PRO A 639 -16.88 -9.88 13.91
CA PRO A 639 -17.66 -9.86 15.14
C PRO A 639 -16.88 -10.04 16.44
N TYR A 640 -15.73 -10.68 16.35
CA TYR A 640 -15.01 -11.21 17.51
C TYR A 640 -13.71 -10.47 17.82
N GLN A 641 -13.35 -9.45 17.03
CA GLN A 641 -12.21 -8.60 17.32
C GLN A 641 -12.63 -7.15 17.21
N ARG A 642 -12.55 -6.42 18.32
CA ARG A 642 -12.76 -4.98 18.36
C ARG A 642 -11.44 -4.33 18.77
N PRO A 643 -10.59 -3.88 17.80
CA PRO A 643 -9.53 -2.95 18.15
C PRO A 643 -10.19 -1.81 18.93
N ARG A 644 -9.72 -1.55 20.16
CA ARG A 644 -10.27 -0.47 20.99
C ARG A 644 -9.92 0.87 20.37
N TYR A 645 -8.77 0.94 19.70
CA TYR A 645 -8.27 2.16 19.08
C TYR A 645 -8.93 2.49 17.73
N VAL A 646 -9.12 1.50 16.86
CA VAL A 646 -9.83 1.65 15.58
C VAL A 646 -11.22 1.03 15.73
N GLY A 647 -12.22 1.86 16.06
CA GLY A 647 -13.60 1.40 16.29
C GLY A 647 -14.19 0.66 15.08
N THR A 648 -14.73 -0.54 15.31
CA THR A 648 -15.18 -1.46 14.24
C THR A 648 -16.66 -1.82 14.34
N ASP A 649 -17.30 -1.98 13.19
CA ASP A 649 -18.58 -2.69 13.04
C ASP A 649 -18.38 -4.18 13.40
N PRO A 650 -19.27 -4.80 14.19
CA PRO A 650 -19.17 -6.22 14.55
C PRO A 650 -19.52 -7.18 13.41
N ARG A 651 -19.81 -6.73 12.19
CA ARG A 651 -20.12 -7.63 11.06
C ARG A 651 -18.95 -7.68 10.08
N SER A 652 -18.74 -8.83 9.44
CA SER A 652 -17.77 -8.89 8.35
C SER A 652 -18.25 -8.05 7.17
N LEU A 653 -17.39 -7.14 6.71
CA LEU A 653 -17.60 -6.36 5.49
C LEU A 653 -16.64 -6.80 4.37
N ASN A 654 -15.90 -7.89 4.59
CA ASN A 654 -14.93 -8.43 3.64
C ASN A 654 -15.63 -9.43 2.68
N PRO A 655 -15.53 -9.26 1.35
CA PRO A 655 -16.19 -10.14 0.38
C PRO A 655 -15.74 -11.60 0.44
N MET A 656 -14.60 -11.93 1.09
CA MET A 656 -14.23 -13.32 1.37
C MET A 656 -15.34 -14.13 2.05
N ALA A 657 -16.22 -13.49 2.82
CA ALA A 657 -17.33 -14.15 3.51
C ALA A 657 -18.43 -14.68 2.58
N ILE A 658 -18.50 -14.22 1.33
CA ILE A 658 -19.51 -14.60 0.33
C ILE A 658 -18.92 -15.24 -0.92
N LEU A 659 -17.63 -15.58 -0.92
CA LEU A 659 -16.96 -16.26 -2.03
C LEU A 659 -16.99 -17.79 -1.87
N PRO A 660 -17.19 -18.55 -2.96
CA PRO A 660 -17.04 -20.00 -2.96
C PRO A 660 -15.57 -20.41 -2.83
N ALA A 661 -15.34 -21.70 -2.58
CA ALA A 661 -14.02 -22.32 -2.65
C ALA A 661 -13.66 -22.73 -4.08
N ALA A 662 -13.92 -21.85 -5.05
CA ALA A 662 -13.64 -22.13 -6.45
C ALA A 662 -12.14 -21.99 -6.75
N SER A 663 -11.65 -22.79 -7.69
CA SER A 663 -10.26 -22.75 -8.12
C SER A 663 -10.13 -22.80 -9.64
N ASP A 664 -9.04 -22.24 -10.15
CA ASP A 664 -8.59 -22.50 -11.50
C ASP A 664 -8.15 -23.98 -11.65
N ALA A 665 -8.57 -24.64 -12.72
CA ALA A 665 -8.35 -26.07 -12.92
C ALA A 665 -6.88 -26.40 -13.24
N ALA A 666 -6.18 -25.52 -13.96
CA ALA A 666 -4.82 -25.77 -14.40
C ALA A 666 -3.76 -25.47 -13.33
N SER A 667 -3.93 -24.39 -12.57
CA SER A 667 -2.98 -24.01 -11.51
C SER A 667 -3.40 -24.45 -10.10
N GLY A 668 -4.68 -24.72 -9.88
CA GLY A 668 -5.25 -24.87 -8.54
C GLY A 668 -5.33 -23.56 -7.75
N ALA A 669 -5.09 -22.40 -8.38
CA ALA A 669 -5.19 -21.08 -7.75
C ALA A 669 -6.60 -20.81 -7.25
N LEU A 670 -6.71 -20.04 -6.16
CA LEU A 670 -7.99 -19.55 -5.66
C LEU A 670 -8.62 -18.58 -6.67
N ALA A 671 -9.88 -18.83 -7.05
CA ALA A 671 -10.63 -17.95 -7.94
C ALA A 671 -11.49 -16.95 -7.13
N PHE A 672 -11.07 -15.69 -7.07
CA PHE A 672 -11.85 -14.60 -6.46
C PHE A 672 -12.99 -14.13 -7.36
N MET A 673 -12.81 -14.15 -8.68
CA MET A 673 -13.86 -13.92 -9.68
C MET A 673 -14.50 -15.26 -10.03
N SER A 674 -15.41 -15.70 -9.18
CA SER A 674 -16.00 -17.05 -9.27
C SER A 674 -17.50 -17.10 -8.98
N VAL A 675 -18.14 -15.96 -8.68
CA VAL A 675 -19.53 -15.92 -8.27
C VAL A 675 -20.29 -14.73 -8.86
N LYS A 676 -21.56 -14.96 -9.15
CA LYS A 676 -22.57 -13.94 -9.43
C LYS A 676 -23.36 -13.65 -8.17
N VAL A 677 -23.63 -12.37 -7.94
CA VAL A 677 -24.37 -11.88 -6.78
C VAL A 677 -25.63 -11.14 -7.20
N THR A 678 -26.63 -11.17 -6.33
CA THR A 678 -27.81 -10.30 -6.43
C THR A 678 -27.69 -9.15 -5.45
N ILE A 679 -28.22 -7.99 -5.81
CA ILE A 679 -28.24 -6.80 -4.95
C ILE A 679 -29.68 -6.36 -4.68
N ALA A 680 -29.99 -6.02 -3.43
CA ALA A 680 -31.31 -5.55 -3.02
C ALA A 680 -31.21 -4.40 -2.01
N LYS A 681 -32.07 -3.39 -2.15
CA LYS A 681 -32.16 -2.28 -1.20
C LYS A 681 -32.72 -2.75 0.15
N LEU A 682 -32.11 -2.29 1.24
CA LEU A 682 -32.57 -2.58 2.60
C LEU A 682 -33.51 -1.52 3.18
N GLY A 683 -33.78 -0.44 2.44
CA GLY A 683 -34.62 0.68 2.90
C GLY A 683 -33.97 1.59 3.95
N THR A 684 -32.72 1.32 4.33
CA THR A 684 -31.92 2.17 5.21
C THR A 684 -30.76 2.82 4.45
N ARG A 685 -30.22 3.92 4.99
CA ARG A 685 -29.13 4.68 4.38
C ARG A 685 -28.01 4.91 5.38
N ARG A 686 -26.76 4.72 4.95
CA ARG A 686 -25.55 5.03 5.72
C ARG A 686 -24.62 5.86 4.84
N PRO A 687 -24.46 7.17 5.10
CA PRO A 687 -23.58 8.00 4.29
C PRO A 687 -22.12 7.54 4.43
N LEU A 688 -21.44 7.46 3.28
CA LEU A 688 -20.01 7.26 3.20
C LEU A 688 -19.28 8.57 3.53
N ALA A 689 -18.19 8.48 4.30
CA ALA A 689 -17.30 9.62 4.52
C ALA A 689 -16.40 9.81 3.28
N VAL A 690 -16.86 10.58 2.30
CA VAL A 690 -16.11 10.91 1.08
C VAL A 690 -15.47 12.29 1.25
N LEU A 691 -14.13 12.36 1.15
CA LEU A 691 -13.38 13.59 1.48
C LEU A 691 -13.37 14.63 0.35
N GLN A 692 -13.69 14.22 -0.87
CA GLN A 692 -13.77 15.09 -2.04
C GLN A 692 -15.23 15.19 -2.49
N ALA A 693 -15.79 16.41 -2.49
CA ALA A 693 -17.22 16.62 -2.72
C ALA A 693 -17.65 16.35 -4.18
N THR A 694 -16.77 16.66 -5.15
CA THR A 694 -17.00 16.45 -6.58
C THR A 694 -15.70 16.01 -7.25
N HIS A 695 -15.82 15.17 -8.28
CA HIS A 695 -14.70 14.80 -9.16
C HIS A 695 -14.68 15.60 -10.46
N ASP A 696 -15.68 16.44 -10.70
CA ASP A 696 -15.74 17.37 -11.82
C ASP A 696 -15.02 18.68 -11.45
N GLN A 697 -14.21 19.20 -12.37
CA GLN A 697 -13.50 20.46 -12.19
C GLN A 697 -14.41 21.69 -12.36
N ASP A 698 -15.64 21.52 -12.88
CA ASP A 698 -16.59 22.58 -13.24
C ASP A 698 -15.96 23.62 -14.19
N HIS A 699 -15.21 23.15 -15.20
CA HIS A 699 -14.47 23.97 -16.18
C HIS A 699 -13.41 24.93 -15.58
N ARG A 700 -12.93 24.69 -14.36
CA ARG A 700 -11.92 25.54 -13.69
C ARG A 700 -10.47 25.21 -14.04
N GLU A 701 -10.24 24.14 -14.82
CA GLU A 701 -8.92 23.72 -15.29
C GLU A 701 -7.85 23.68 -14.17
N LEU A 702 -8.20 23.13 -13.00
CA LEU A 702 -7.30 23.03 -11.83
C LEU A 702 -6.16 22.04 -12.10
N ALA A 703 -6.52 20.83 -12.49
CA ALA A 703 -5.60 19.85 -13.03
C ALA A 703 -5.62 19.97 -14.55
N GLN A 704 -4.51 20.46 -15.11
CA GLN A 704 -4.38 20.72 -16.54
C GLN A 704 -3.66 19.58 -17.24
N HIS A 705 -4.05 19.33 -18.49
CA HIS A 705 -3.37 18.42 -19.40
C HIS A 705 -2.98 19.12 -20.70
N VAL A 706 -2.13 18.46 -21.49
CA VAL A 706 -1.70 18.89 -22.82
C VAL A 706 -1.46 17.66 -23.68
N ASP A 707 -1.82 17.71 -24.96
CA ASP A 707 -1.58 16.60 -25.88
C ASP A 707 -0.10 16.38 -26.14
N LEU A 708 0.31 15.13 -26.36
CA LEU A 708 1.71 14.74 -26.58
C LEU A 708 2.34 15.49 -27.76
N GLY A 709 1.59 15.69 -28.85
CA GLY A 709 2.05 16.48 -30.01
C GLY A 709 2.36 17.93 -29.61
N ALA A 710 1.42 18.58 -28.92
CA ALA A 710 1.59 19.95 -28.43
C ALA A 710 2.71 20.04 -27.37
N ALA A 711 2.85 19.06 -26.48
CA ALA A 711 3.92 19.01 -25.48
C ALA A 711 5.30 18.92 -26.14
N ARG A 712 5.44 18.15 -27.23
CA ARG A 712 6.67 18.07 -28.04
C ARG A 712 6.98 19.42 -28.70
N GLU A 713 5.97 20.05 -29.29
CA GLU A 713 6.12 21.37 -29.92
C GLU A 713 6.52 22.44 -28.90
N GLN A 714 5.88 22.46 -27.73
CA GLN A 714 6.20 23.36 -26.62
C GLN A 714 7.61 23.12 -26.07
N ALA A 715 8.04 21.85 -25.97
CA ALA A 715 9.40 21.50 -25.55
C ALA A 715 10.47 22.07 -26.52
N LEU A 716 10.15 22.16 -27.81
CA LEU A 716 11.04 22.73 -28.83
C LEU A 716 11.03 24.27 -28.86
N ARG A 717 9.84 24.88 -28.77
CA ARG A 717 9.65 26.34 -28.89
C ARG A 717 9.88 27.11 -27.60
N GLY A 718 9.87 26.42 -26.45
CA GLY A 718 9.90 27.04 -25.13
C GLY A 718 8.55 27.63 -24.73
N LYS A 719 8.47 28.08 -23.47
CA LYS A 719 7.25 28.70 -22.93
C LYS A 719 7.08 30.11 -23.52
N ALA A 720 5.89 30.42 -24.04
CA ALA A 720 5.57 31.79 -24.41
C ALA A 720 5.68 32.70 -23.17
N PRO A 721 6.31 33.88 -23.27
CA PRO A 721 6.42 34.78 -22.12
C PRO A 721 5.02 35.25 -21.72
N HIS A 722 4.62 34.92 -20.49
CA HIS A 722 3.47 35.58 -19.87
C HIS A 722 3.90 36.95 -19.35
N GLY A 723 3.06 37.96 -19.55
CA GLY A 723 3.27 39.27 -18.96
C GLY A 723 3.34 39.17 -17.43
N PRO A 724 4.10 40.05 -16.75
CA PRO A 724 4.19 40.02 -15.31
C PRO A 724 2.80 40.20 -14.69
N PRO A 725 2.44 39.41 -13.67
CA PRO A 725 1.14 39.53 -13.03
C PRO A 725 1.01 40.92 -12.39
N ILE A 726 -0.05 41.63 -12.78
CA ILE A 726 -0.38 42.95 -12.23
C ILE A 726 -0.62 42.79 -10.72
N SER A 727 0.12 43.55 -9.91
CA SER A 727 0.02 43.53 -8.46
C SER A 727 0.19 44.93 -7.91
N MET A 728 -0.66 45.30 -6.95
CA MET A 728 -0.47 46.51 -6.15
C MET A 728 0.61 46.34 -5.07
N TYR A 729 0.99 45.10 -4.75
CA TYR A 729 2.10 44.81 -3.86
C TYR A 729 3.43 44.89 -4.63
N PRO A 730 4.47 45.50 -4.04
CA PRO A 730 5.80 45.51 -4.63
C PRO A 730 6.38 44.10 -4.68
N ASP A 731 7.23 43.84 -5.67
CA ASP A 731 7.97 42.59 -5.76
C ASP A 731 8.89 42.43 -4.54
N LYS A 732 8.84 41.25 -3.91
CA LYS A 732 9.61 40.98 -2.71
C LYS A 732 11.01 40.50 -3.07
N GLN A 733 12.02 41.12 -2.48
CA GLN A 733 13.39 40.60 -2.52
C GLN A 733 13.61 39.59 -1.38
N TYR A 734 14.23 38.46 -1.72
CA TYR A 734 14.57 37.39 -0.79
C TYR A 734 16.08 37.38 -0.56
N PRO A 735 16.59 37.77 0.63
CA PRO A 735 18.02 37.85 0.89
C PRO A 735 18.68 36.46 0.91
N GLY A 736 17.97 35.45 1.40
CA GLY A 736 18.44 34.05 1.48
C GLY A 736 18.02 33.18 0.28
N PRO A 737 18.02 31.85 0.48
CA PRO A 737 17.35 30.90 -0.43
C PRO A 737 15.87 31.23 -0.60
N ARG A 738 15.28 30.88 -1.75
CA ARG A 738 13.83 30.96 -1.99
C ARG A 738 13.30 29.55 -2.15
N TRP A 739 12.59 29.02 -1.17
CA TRP A 739 12.10 27.64 -1.22
C TRP A 739 10.88 27.52 -2.14
N GLY A 740 10.87 26.48 -2.97
CA GLY A 740 9.75 26.17 -3.85
C GLY A 740 9.63 24.69 -4.14
N MET A 741 8.53 24.33 -4.80
CA MET A 741 8.20 22.95 -5.16
C MET A 741 7.69 22.89 -6.59
N ALA A 742 8.08 21.86 -7.32
CA ALA A 742 7.51 21.49 -8.61
C ALA A 742 6.80 20.13 -8.47
N ILE A 743 5.59 20.02 -9.01
CA ILE A 743 4.77 18.80 -8.96
C ILE A 743 4.41 18.40 -10.39
N ASP A 744 4.97 17.29 -10.87
CA ASP A 744 4.64 16.74 -12.19
C ASP A 744 3.37 15.88 -12.11
N ILE A 745 2.27 16.39 -12.65
CA ILE A 745 0.98 15.69 -12.69
C ILE A 745 1.04 14.48 -13.62
N ASP A 746 1.88 14.53 -14.66
CA ASP A 746 2.08 13.42 -15.58
C ASP A 746 2.73 12.20 -14.89
N ALA A 747 3.62 12.46 -13.94
CA ALA A 747 4.24 11.40 -13.13
C ALA A 747 3.39 11.01 -11.91
N CYS A 748 2.36 11.76 -11.55
CA CYS A 748 1.56 11.49 -10.36
C CYS A 748 0.55 10.37 -10.59
N VAL A 749 0.81 9.20 -10.00
CA VAL A 749 -0.04 8.02 -10.19
C VAL A 749 -1.19 7.88 -9.18
N GLY A 750 -1.43 8.87 -8.32
CA GLY A 750 -2.55 8.82 -7.37
C GLY A 750 -2.36 7.92 -6.13
N CYS A 751 -1.15 7.44 -5.82
CA CYS A 751 -0.91 6.38 -4.82
C CYS A 751 -1.08 6.73 -3.32
N GLN A 752 -1.42 7.98 -2.96
CA GLN A 752 -1.62 8.46 -1.57
C GLN A 752 -0.42 8.35 -0.60
N ALA A 753 0.73 7.83 -1.03
CA ALA A 753 1.92 7.69 -0.17
C ALA A 753 2.38 9.04 0.42
N CYS A 754 2.30 10.12 -0.37
CA CYS A 754 2.65 11.47 0.07
C CYS A 754 1.74 12.04 1.16
N VAL A 755 0.47 11.62 1.22
CA VAL A 755 -0.48 12.02 2.27
C VAL A 755 -0.06 11.41 3.61
N VAL A 756 0.13 10.08 3.64
CA VAL A 756 0.52 9.38 4.87
C VAL A 756 1.91 9.80 5.33
N ALA A 757 2.88 9.99 4.43
CA ALA A 757 4.21 10.48 4.81
C ALA A 757 4.16 11.90 5.40
N CYS A 758 3.27 12.78 4.90
CA CYS A 758 3.06 14.09 5.48
C CYS A 758 2.43 13.97 6.88
N GLN A 759 1.48 13.06 7.04
CA GLN A 759 0.81 12.80 8.31
C GLN A 759 1.80 12.29 9.38
N SER A 760 2.62 11.29 9.02
CA SER A 760 3.61 10.68 9.92
C SER A 760 4.74 11.65 10.29
N GLU A 761 5.25 12.43 9.33
CA GLU A 761 6.38 13.35 9.57
C GLU A 761 6.00 14.54 10.45
N ASN A 762 4.79 15.06 10.26
CA ASN A 762 4.38 16.34 10.83
C ASN A 762 3.38 16.18 11.98
N ASN A 763 3.34 15.04 12.66
CA ASN A 763 2.48 14.81 13.84
C ASN A 763 1.01 15.19 13.62
N VAL A 764 0.49 14.97 12.41
CA VAL A 764 -0.89 15.31 12.07
C VAL A 764 -1.80 14.25 12.69
N PRO A 765 -2.76 14.65 13.56
CA PRO A 765 -3.59 13.69 14.27
C PRO A 765 -4.66 13.07 13.36
N VAL A 766 -5.22 11.96 13.81
CA VAL A 766 -6.37 11.30 13.19
C VAL A 766 -7.67 11.82 13.82
N VAL A 767 -8.65 12.19 12.99
CA VAL A 767 -9.91 12.82 13.45
C VAL A 767 -11.09 11.87 13.56
N GLY A 768 -11.01 10.70 12.94
CA GLY A 768 -12.07 9.69 12.90
C GLY A 768 -13.18 9.97 11.89
N LYS A 769 -14.03 8.95 11.65
CA LYS A 769 -15.07 8.96 10.61
C LYS A 769 -16.01 10.16 10.67
N ALA A 770 -16.58 10.45 11.83
CA ALA A 770 -17.63 11.48 11.96
C ALA A 770 -17.09 12.87 11.62
N SER A 771 -15.90 13.21 12.11
CA SER A 771 -15.22 14.48 11.80
C SER A 771 -14.82 14.54 10.33
N ALA A 772 -14.30 13.46 9.77
CA ALA A 772 -13.95 13.35 8.35
C ALA A 772 -15.18 13.57 7.45
N ALA A 773 -16.32 12.95 7.77
CA ALA A 773 -17.59 13.13 7.03
C ALA A 773 -18.12 14.57 7.10
N TYR A 774 -17.81 15.31 8.16
CA TYR A 774 -18.15 16.74 8.28
C TYR A 774 -17.17 17.67 7.53
N GLY A 775 -16.16 17.12 6.83
CA GLY A 775 -15.13 17.92 6.16
C GLY A 775 -14.10 18.52 7.12
N ARG A 776 -13.90 17.90 8.29
CA ARG A 776 -12.95 18.33 9.33
C ARG A 776 -11.68 17.46 9.39
N GLN A 777 -11.37 16.75 8.31
CA GLN A 777 -10.12 16.00 8.18
C GLN A 777 -8.90 16.92 8.29
N LEU A 778 -7.80 16.41 8.85
CA LEU A 778 -6.57 17.19 9.09
C LEU A 778 -5.45 16.93 8.09
N HIS A 779 -5.76 16.51 6.86
CA HIS A 779 -4.76 16.31 5.81
C HIS A 779 -4.16 17.64 5.31
N TRP A 780 -2.84 17.81 5.48
CA TRP A 780 -2.07 18.98 5.00
C TRP A 780 -1.78 18.94 3.49
N LEU A 781 -1.75 17.74 2.94
CA LEU A 781 -1.68 17.44 1.52
C LEU A 781 -2.92 16.60 1.21
N ARG A 782 -3.74 17.03 0.24
CA ARG A 782 -4.83 16.25 -0.31
C ARG A 782 -4.41 15.74 -1.68
N LEU A 783 -4.74 14.51 -2.02
CA LEU A 783 -4.58 14.01 -3.38
C LEU A 783 -5.95 13.96 -4.03
N GLU A 784 -6.22 14.96 -4.87
CA GLU A 784 -7.52 15.15 -5.51
C GLU A 784 -7.56 14.37 -6.82
N ARG A 785 -8.67 13.68 -7.08
CA ARG A 785 -8.92 13.00 -8.37
C ARG A 785 -9.93 13.81 -9.16
N TRP A 786 -9.53 14.29 -10.33
CA TRP A 786 -10.40 14.97 -11.27
C TRP A 786 -10.68 14.06 -12.48
N ALA A 787 -11.94 13.97 -12.87
CA ALA A 787 -12.39 13.24 -14.03
C ALA A 787 -12.75 14.26 -15.11
N ASP A 788 -12.09 14.18 -16.26
CA ASP A 788 -12.27 15.10 -17.38
C ASP A 788 -12.73 14.34 -18.64
N GLY A 789 -13.37 15.05 -19.57
CA GLY A 789 -13.89 14.49 -20.80
C GLY A 789 -15.15 13.63 -20.63
N ASN A 790 -15.21 12.48 -21.28
CA ASN A 790 -16.40 11.63 -21.34
C ASN A 790 -16.70 10.99 -19.97
N PRO A 791 -17.90 11.19 -19.37
CA PRO A 791 -18.24 10.60 -18.06
C PRO A 791 -18.18 9.06 -17.99
N GLU A 792 -18.41 8.35 -19.09
CA GLU A 792 -18.34 6.88 -19.14
C GLU A 792 -16.91 6.35 -19.33
N ARG A 793 -16.01 7.20 -19.85
CA ARG A 793 -14.60 6.91 -20.08
C ARG A 793 -13.75 8.15 -19.74
N PRO A 794 -13.71 8.57 -18.46
CA PRO A 794 -13.09 9.82 -18.08
C PRO A 794 -11.56 9.69 -18.10
N THR A 795 -10.90 10.77 -18.49
CA THR A 795 -9.47 10.97 -18.27
C THR A 795 -9.27 11.40 -16.82
N ASN A 796 -8.59 10.56 -16.04
CA ASN A 796 -8.32 10.86 -14.64
C ASN A 796 -7.03 11.65 -14.47
N LEU A 797 -7.10 12.71 -13.68
CA LEU A 797 -6.01 13.59 -13.32
C LEU A 797 -5.85 13.59 -11.79
N PHE A 798 -4.63 13.32 -11.31
CA PHE A 798 -4.33 13.32 -9.88
C PHE A 798 -3.56 14.58 -9.50
N LEU A 799 -4.17 15.43 -8.68
CA LEU A 799 -3.61 16.72 -8.27
C LEU A 799 -3.26 16.70 -6.78
N PRO A 800 -1.97 16.64 -6.40
CA PRO A 800 -1.54 16.87 -5.03
C PRO A 800 -1.75 18.35 -4.65
N MET A 801 -2.77 18.63 -3.85
CA MET A 801 -3.11 19.96 -3.35
C MET A 801 -2.61 20.15 -1.92
N LEU A 802 -1.69 21.09 -1.73
CA LEU A 802 -1.11 21.45 -0.44
C LEU A 802 -0.99 22.98 -0.30
N CYS A 803 -0.41 23.47 0.80
CA CYS A 803 -0.13 24.90 0.92
C CYS A 803 0.77 25.36 -0.23
N GLN A 804 0.34 26.38 -0.96
CA GLN A 804 1.07 26.89 -2.13
C GLN A 804 2.20 27.86 -1.76
N HIS A 805 2.34 28.21 -0.47
CA HIS A 805 3.35 29.17 0.03
C HIS A 805 3.41 30.45 -0.82
N CYS A 806 2.23 31.05 -1.01
CA CYS A 806 2.00 32.23 -1.84
C CYS A 806 2.88 33.45 -1.49
N GLU A 807 3.38 34.15 -2.51
CA GLU A 807 4.03 35.46 -2.37
C GLU A 807 3.01 36.61 -2.25
N VAL A 808 1.77 36.43 -2.67
CA VAL A 808 0.68 37.32 -2.29
C VAL A 808 -0.33 36.46 -1.55
N ALA A 809 0.00 36.14 -0.29
CA ALA A 809 -0.74 35.19 0.52
C ALA A 809 -1.97 35.85 1.16
N PRO A 810 -3.21 35.59 0.67
CA PRO A 810 -4.42 36.20 1.24
C PRO A 810 -4.68 35.75 2.69
N CYS A 811 -4.12 34.62 3.09
CA CYS A 811 -4.27 34.07 4.44
C CYS A 811 -3.39 34.76 5.52
N GLU A 812 -2.42 35.59 5.14
CA GLU A 812 -1.55 36.34 6.07
C GLU A 812 -2.25 37.59 6.65
N PRO A 813 -2.71 38.57 5.84
CA PRO A 813 -3.22 39.84 6.36
C PRO A 813 -4.52 39.71 7.18
N VAL A 814 -5.26 38.62 6.99
CA VAL A 814 -6.49 38.33 7.75
C VAL A 814 -6.24 37.74 9.14
N CYS A 815 -4.98 37.48 9.51
CA CYS A 815 -4.65 36.96 10.84
C CYS A 815 -4.44 38.12 11.83
N PRO A 816 -5.36 38.36 12.78
CA PRO A 816 -5.29 39.53 13.67
C PRO A 816 -4.13 39.49 14.67
N VAL A 817 -3.50 38.32 14.83
CA VAL A 817 -2.45 38.07 15.84
C VAL A 817 -1.11 37.72 15.21
N TYR A 818 -0.98 37.82 13.87
CA TYR A 818 0.24 37.53 13.13
C TYR A 818 0.75 36.08 13.32
N ALA A 819 -0.16 35.12 13.51
CA ALA A 819 0.18 33.70 13.59
C ALA A 819 0.51 33.09 12.22
N ALA A 820 0.05 33.71 11.13
CA ALA A 820 0.43 33.38 9.76
C ALA A 820 1.18 34.58 9.17
N TYR A 821 2.41 34.36 8.73
CA TYR A 821 3.26 35.41 8.14
C TYR A 821 4.26 34.80 7.16
N ARG A 822 4.95 35.64 6.39
CA ARG A 822 6.01 35.19 5.47
C ARG A 822 7.40 35.36 6.07
N THR A 823 8.24 34.33 5.89
CA THR A 823 9.66 34.39 6.24
C THR A 823 10.50 35.05 5.13
N ASP A 824 11.73 35.46 5.47
CA ASP A 824 12.70 36.00 4.49
C ASP A 824 13.15 34.99 3.42
N GLU A 825 12.78 33.71 3.56
CA GLU A 825 13.06 32.64 2.59
C GLU A 825 11.84 32.28 1.72
N GLY A 826 10.76 33.06 1.82
CA GLY A 826 9.54 32.89 1.02
C GLY A 826 8.59 31.82 1.54
N LEU A 827 8.82 31.26 2.72
CA LEU A 827 7.87 30.32 3.33
C LEU A 827 6.74 31.12 4.00
N ASN A 828 5.50 30.73 3.72
CA ASN A 828 4.40 31.08 4.61
C ASN A 828 4.56 30.26 5.90
N ALA A 829 4.87 30.90 7.02
CA ALA A 829 4.98 30.29 8.34
C ALA A 829 3.60 30.20 9.03
N GLN A 830 3.42 29.15 9.83
CA GLN A 830 2.29 29.02 10.75
C GLN A 830 2.87 28.84 12.16
N VAL A 831 2.68 29.85 13.00
CA VAL A 831 3.11 29.86 14.40
C VAL A 831 1.95 29.35 15.24
N TYR A 832 2.03 28.08 15.65
CA TYR A 832 0.90 27.37 16.26
C TYR A 832 0.46 28.01 17.59
N ASN A 833 1.40 28.33 18.47
CA ASN A 833 1.14 28.92 19.80
C ASN A 833 0.63 30.38 19.76
N ARG A 834 0.73 31.06 18.61
CA ARG A 834 0.17 32.41 18.43
C ARG A 834 -1.25 32.37 17.88
N CYS A 835 -1.69 31.25 17.32
CA CYS A 835 -3.00 31.13 16.70
C CYS A 835 -4.11 31.12 17.76
N VAL A 836 -4.99 32.13 17.72
CA VAL A 836 -6.16 32.24 18.61
C VAL A 836 -7.45 31.65 18.02
N GLY A 837 -7.34 30.91 16.91
CA GLY A 837 -8.46 30.14 16.35
C GLY A 837 -9.59 30.93 15.68
N THR A 838 -9.34 32.14 15.16
CA THR A 838 -10.37 32.91 14.43
C THR A 838 -10.82 32.24 13.13
N ARG A 839 -10.00 31.34 12.57
CA ARG A 839 -10.22 30.58 11.33
C ARG A 839 -10.29 31.37 10.02
N TYR A 840 -10.23 32.70 10.05
CA TYR A 840 -10.34 33.53 8.85
C TYR A 840 -9.24 33.22 7.80
N CYS A 841 -8.02 32.89 8.24
CA CYS A 841 -6.95 32.47 7.32
C CYS A 841 -7.29 31.22 6.49
N GLY A 842 -8.20 30.35 6.96
CA GLY A 842 -8.72 29.22 6.20
C GLY A 842 -9.79 29.60 5.19
N ASN A 843 -10.63 30.59 5.51
CA ASN A 843 -11.65 31.11 4.58
C ASN A 843 -11.00 31.88 3.43
N ASN A 844 -9.99 32.71 3.72
CA ASN A 844 -9.34 33.54 2.70
C ASN A 844 -8.28 32.78 1.88
N CYS A 845 -8.02 31.50 2.18
CA CYS A 845 -7.11 30.69 1.41
C CYS A 845 -7.86 30.06 0.22
N PRO A 846 -7.58 30.44 -1.03
CA PRO A 846 -8.38 29.99 -2.19
C PRO A 846 -8.27 28.47 -2.42
N TYR A 847 -7.21 27.84 -1.92
CA TYR A 847 -6.99 26.40 -2.04
C TYR A 847 -7.65 25.58 -0.91
N HIS A 848 -8.14 26.23 0.16
CA HIS A 848 -8.68 25.60 1.36
C HIS A 848 -7.75 24.52 1.98
N VAL A 849 -6.46 24.82 2.09
CA VAL A 849 -5.37 23.94 2.56
C VAL A 849 -4.91 24.25 3.99
N ARG A 850 -5.56 25.21 4.66
CA ARG A 850 -5.43 25.41 6.11
C ARG A 850 -6.41 24.49 6.82
N ARG A 851 -5.95 23.76 7.82
CA ARG A 851 -6.72 22.77 8.58
C ARG A 851 -6.85 23.21 10.02
N PHE A 852 -8.05 23.13 10.59
CA PHE A 852 -8.32 23.62 11.93
C PHE A 852 -8.49 22.47 12.91
N ASN A 853 -7.80 22.53 14.04
CA ASN A 853 -8.00 21.59 15.13
C ASN A 853 -9.30 21.89 15.87
N TRP A 854 -10.36 21.15 15.54
CA TRP A 854 -11.70 21.32 16.12
C TRP A 854 -11.82 20.76 17.53
N PHE A 855 -10.99 19.77 17.85
CA PHE A 855 -11.00 19.05 19.11
C PHE A 855 -9.57 18.94 19.63
N GLN A 856 -9.44 18.55 20.89
CA GLN A 856 -8.17 18.04 21.39
C GLN A 856 -8.05 16.59 20.90
N TYR A 857 -7.03 16.31 20.10
CA TYR A 857 -6.76 14.95 19.61
C TYR A 857 -5.72 14.29 20.49
N GLU A 858 -6.00 13.07 20.91
CA GLU A 858 -5.12 12.29 21.80
C GLU A 858 -4.31 11.26 21.00
N PHE A 859 -3.08 11.03 21.46
CA PHE A 859 -2.21 9.96 21.00
C PHE A 859 -2.08 8.98 22.18
N PRO A 860 -2.84 7.87 22.19
CA PRO A 860 -2.87 6.98 23.34
C PRO A 860 -1.63 6.11 23.43
N ALA A 861 -1.18 5.80 24.66
CA ALA A 861 -0.03 4.96 24.92
C ALA A 861 -0.05 3.62 24.18
N PRO A 862 1.01 3.23 23.43
CA PRO A 862 2.30 3.93 23.23
C PRO A 862 2.42 4.72 21.91
N LEU A 863 1.32 5.12 21.25
CA LEU A 863 1.37 5.81 19.94
C LEU A 863 2.05 7.17 19.99
N GLU A 864 2.02 7.88 21.12
CA GLU A 864 2.75 9.14 21.33
C GLU A 864 4.26 8.99 21.13
N VAL A 865 4.80 7.77 21.30
CA VAL A 865 6.22 7.48 21.08
C VAL A 865 6.61 7.63 19.61
N GLN A 866 5.67 7.54 18.66
CA GLN A 866 5.97 7.72 17.24
C GLN A 866 6.15 9.20 16.85
N LEU A 867 5.78 10.15 17.72
CA LEU A 867 5.73 11.56 17.38
C LEU A 867 7.13 12.13 17.10
N ASN A 868 7.25 12.86 16.00
CA ASN A 868 8.47 13.54 15.60
C ASN A 868 8.80 14.65 16.61
N PRO A 869 9.92 14.58 17.36
CA PRO A 869 10.25 15.57 18.38
C PRO A 869 10.54 16.96 17.79
N ASP A 870 10.86 17.02 16.49
CA ASP A 870 11.23 18.27 15.79
C ASP A 870 9.98 19.07 15.34
N VAL A 871 8.76 18.57 15.60
CA VAL A 871 7.50 19.19 15.17
C VAL A 871 6.53 19.30 16.34
N THR A 872 6.01 20.49 16.58
CA THR A 872 4.98 20.74 17.62
C THR A 872 3.77 19.83 17.43
N VAL A 873 3.29 19.21 18.50
CA VAL A 873 1.97 18.56 18.56
C VAL A 873 0.94 19.65 18.86
N ARG A 874 -0.04 19.83 17.97
CA ARG A 874 -0.97 20.97 18.08
C ARG A 874 -2.10 20.64 19.05
N GLN A 875 -2.63 21.70 19.66
CA GLN A 875 -3.77 21.66 20.56
C GLN A 875 -5.06 22.08 19.83
N LEU A 876 -6.19 21.91 20.52
CA LEU A 876 -7.47 22.48 20.15
C LEU A 876 -7.35 23.97 19.75
N GLY A 877 -8.08 24.39 18.72
CA GLY A 877 -8.26 25.81 18.39
C GLY A 877 -7.15 26.39 17.50
N VAL A 878 -6.22 25.57 17.01
CA VAL A 878 -5.07 26.03 16.22
C VAL A 878 -5.23 25.65 14.75
N MET A 879 -4.88 26.59 13.85
CA MET A 879 -4.74 26.33 12.42
C MET A 879 -3.40 25.68 12.08
N GLU A 880 -3.44 24.74 11.15
CA GLU A 880 -2.32 24.02 10.59
C GLU A 880 -2.31 24.13 9.06
N LYS A 881 -1.18 23.78 8.46
CA LYS A 881 -1.01 23.67 7.01
C LYS A 881 0.31 22.97 6.71
N CYS A 882 0.49 22.54 5.46
CA CYS A 882 1.81 22.19 4.95
C CYS A 882 2.81 23.35 5.22
N THR A 883 3.97 23.00 5.78
CA THR A 883 5.05 23.94 6.13
C THR A 883 6.28 23.79 5.22
N MET A 884 6.18 23.03 4.12
CA MET A 884 7.32 22.54 3.34
C MET A 884 8.32 21.73 4.19
N CYS A 885 7.82 21.00 5.21
CA CYS A 885 8.65 20.27 6.17
C CYS A 885 9.76 21.16 6.74
N VAL A 886 9.40 22.32 7.31
CA VAL A 886 10.34 23.33 7.82
C VAL A 886 11.41 22.76 8.76
N GLN A 887 11.07 21.75 9.56
CA GLN A 887 12.01 21.02 10.41
C GLN A 887 13.17 20.37 9.62
N ARG A 888 12.90 19.88 8.40
CA ARG A 888 13.91 19.32 7.50
C ARG A 888 14.70 20.41 6.78
N ILE A 889 14.07 21.54 6.48
CA ILE A 889 14.77 22.73 5.95
C ILE A 889 15.80 23.22 6.96
N ILE A 890 15.41 23.37 8.23
CA ILE A 890 16.30 23.78 9.32
C ILE A 890 17.45 22.78 9.46
N ALA A 891 17.17 21.48 9.58
CA ALA A 891 18.20 20.45 9.72
C ALA A 891 19.18 20.42 8.53
N GLY A 892 18.70 20.56 7.29
CA GLY A 892 19.57 20.59 6.12
C GLY A 892 20.44 21.86 6.04
N LYS A 893 19.90 23.01 6.47
CA LYS A 893 20.67 24.26 6.60
C LYS A 893 21.73 24.17 7.69
N ASP A 894 21.38 23.60 8.84
CA ASP A 894 22.31 23.41 9.96
C ASP A 894 23.47 22.51 9.52
N ARG A 895 23.19 21.37 8.87
CA ARG A 895 24.23 20.52 8.29
C ARG A 895 25.13 21.26 7.31
N ALA A 896 24.56 22.02 6.38
CA ALA A 896 25.35 22.78 5.41
C ALA A 896 26.23 23.84 6.09
N ARG A 897 25.70 24.53 7.11
CA ARG A 897 26.46 25.49 7.93
C ARG A 897 27.62 24.82 8.66
N ASP A 898 27.37 23.67 9.29
CA ASP A 898 28.39 22.92 10.04
C ASP A 898 29.50 22.40 9.10
N GLU A 899 29.13 22.00 7.88
CA GLU A 899 30.05 21.65 6.78
C GLU A 899 30.66 22.88 6.06
N LYS A 900 30.35 24.10 6.52
CA LYS A 900 30.86 25.39 5.99
C LYS A 900 30.65 25.56 4.49
N ARG A 901 29.49 25.14 3.98
CA ARG A 901 29.12 25.23 2.57
C ARG A 901 27.68 25.73 2.39
N PRO A 902 27.30 26.25 1.21
CA PRO A 902 25.91 26.52 0.92
C PRO A 902 25.09 25.22 0.88
N VAL A 903 23.78 25.37 1.07
CA VAL A 903 22.81 24.29 0.81
C VAL A 903 22.81 23.98 -0.69
N ARG A 904 22.93 22.70 -1.02
CA ARG A 904 22.94 22.16 -2.39
C ARG A 904 21.60 21.50 -2.70
N ASP A 905 21.29 21.33 -3.98
CA ASP A 905 20.13 20.55 -4.39
C ASP A 905 20.22 19.11 -3.81
N GLY A 906 19.09 18.61 -3.32
CA GLY A 906 19.00 17.31 -2.66
C GLY A 906 19.46 17.25 -1.21
N ASP A 907 20.06 18.29 -0.63
CA ASP A 907 20.39 18.32 0.81
C ASP A 907 19.14 18.21 1.69
N ILE A 908 18.05 18.84 1.24
CA ILE A 908 16.75 18.86 1.90
C ILE A 908 15.76 18.12 1.02
N ARG A 909 15.16 17.06 1.56
CA ARG A 909 14.05 16.34 0.93
C ARG A 909 12.85 16.35 1.86
N THR A 910 11.73 16.89 1.37
CA THR A 910 10.47 16.87 2.12
C THR A 910 9.93 15.45 2.22
N ALA A 911 9.10 15.15 3.22
CA ALA A 911 8.54 13.80 3.39
C ALA A 911 7.69 13.35 2.19
N CYS A 912 6.92 14.27 1.59
CA CYS A 912 6.11 13.97 0.41
C CYS A 912 6.96 13.73 -0.85
N GLN A 913 8.07 14.45 -1.03
CA GLN A 913 9.04 14.20 -2.10
C GLN A 913 9.74 12.85 -1.94
N GLN A 914 10.27 12.59 -0.74
CA GLN A 914 11.10 11.41 -0.49
C GLN A 914 10.32 10.10 -0.66
N THR A 915 9.07 10.06 -0.21
CA THR A 915 8.26 8.83 -0.30
C THR A 915 7.73 8.54 -1.70
N CYS A 916 7.71 9.52 -2.62
CA CYS A 916 7.01 9.43 -3.89
C CYS A 916 7.71 8.44 -4.85
N PRO A 917 7.10 7.29 -5.20
CA PRO A 917 7.77 6.28 -6.03
C PRO A 917 8.08 6.76 -7.45
N THR A 918 7.25 7.67 -7.98
CA THR A 918 7.40 8.21 -9.33
C THR A 918 8.20 9.51 -9.37
N GLN A 919 8.64 10.00 -8.21
CA GLN A 919 9.36 11.27 -8.06
C GLN A 919 8.60 12.48 -8.66
N ALA A 920 7.26 12.45 -8.58
CA ALA A 920 6.41 13.53 -9.07
C ALA A 920 6.62 14.86 -8.32
N ILE A 921 7.05 14.83 -7.06
CA ILE A 921 7.25 16.02 -6.24
C ILE A 921 8.75 16.32 -6.14
N THR A 922 9.16 17.53 -6.51
CA THR A 922 10.53 18.03 -6.37
C THR A 922 10.54 19.30 -5.54
N PHE A 923 11.32 19.35 -4.46
CA PHE A 923 11.49 20.54 -3.62
C PHE A 923 12.93 21.03 -3.68
N GLY A 924 13.14 22.35 -3.63
CA GLY A 924 14.48 22.93 -3.63
C GLY A 924 14.49 24.46 -3.60
N ASN A 925 15.67 25.02 -3.86
CA ASN A 925 15.90 26.47 -3.88
C ASN A 925 15.69 27.07 -5.28
N LEU A 926 14.63 27.88 -5.44
CA LEU A 926 14.27 28.58 -6.68
C LEU A 926 15.31 29.63 -7.13
N LYS A 927 16.21 30.07 -6.24
CA LYS A 927 17.32 30.98 -6.59
C LYS A 927 18.56 30.23 -7.10
N ASP A 928 18.60 28.91 -6.97
CA ASP A 928 19.65 28.10 -7.57
C ASP A 928 19.20 27.66 -8.97
N ASP A 929 19.78 28.27 -10.00
CA ASP A 929 19.49 27.97 -11.41
C ASP A 929 19.90 26.54 -11.81
N ALA A 930 20.83 25.91 -11.09
CA ALA A 930 21.24 24.54 -11.34
C ALA A 930 20.29 23.51 -10.72
N SER A 931 19.48 23.91 -9.73
CA SER A 931 18.57 23.02 -9.01
C SER A 931 17.49 22.42 -9.91
N THR A 932 17.07 21.20 -9.57
CA THR A 932 16.06 20.47 -10.32
C THR A 932 14.72 21.21 -10.33
N VAL A 933 14.32 21.80 -9.20
CA VAL A 933 13.05 22.55 -9.09
C VAL A 933 13.01 23.77 -10.01
N THR A 934 14.11 24.52 -10.12
CA THR A 934 14.18 25.71 -10.99
C THR A 934 14.05 25.33 -12.46
N LYS A 935 14.67 24.21 -12.87
CA LYS A 935 14.53 23.67 -14.23
C LYS A 935 13.09 23.27 -14.54
N LEU A 936 12.42 22.59 -13.60
CA LEU A 936 11.02 22.19 -13.75
C LEU A 936 10.09 23.41 -13.79
N ASN A 937 10.33 24.45 -12.98
CA ASN A 937 9.53 25.68 -13.01
C ASN A 937 9.62 26.44 -14.35
N LYS A 938 10.74 26.29 -15.07
CA LYS A 938 10.96 26.85 -16.41
C LYS A 938 10.42 25.95 -17.53
N SER A 939 9.87 24.77 -17.20
CA SER A 939 9.28 23.85 -18.17
C SER A 939 8.14 24.53 -18.96
N PRO A 940 8.00 24.28 -20.26
CA PRO A 940 6.84 24.73 -21.04
C PRO A 940 5.50 24.20 -20.50
N ARG A 941 5.52 23.04 -19.83
CA ARG A 941 4.35 22.46 -19.16
C ARG A 941 4.00 23.15 -17.83
N ALA A 942 4.84 24.08 -17.34
CA ALA A 942 4.67 24.68 -16.02
C ALA A 942 3.48 25.64 -15.95
N TYR A 943 2.66 25.49 -14.92
CA TYR A 943 1.53 26.38 -14.62
C TYR A 943 1.31 26.50 -13.10
N HIS A 944 0.53 27.51 -12.71
CA HIS A 944 0.08 27.72 -11.33
C HIS A 944 -1.41 27.46 -11.24
N VAL A 945 -1.85 26.74 -10.21
CA VAL A 945 -3.28 26.53 -9.96
C VAL A 945 -3.88 27.86 -9.49
N LEU A 946 -5.01 28.27 -10.07
CA LEU A 946 -5.68 29.55 -9.79
C LEU A 946 -4.78 30.78 -10.01
N GLU A 947 -4.01 30.78 -11.11
CA GLU A 947 -3.10 31.87 -11.48
C GLU A 947 -3.82 33.22 -11.60
N GLU A 948 -5.07 33.19 -12.06
CA GLU A 948 -5.96 34.36 -12.21
C GLU A 948 -6.25 35.09 -10.89
N VAL A 949 -6.10 34.43 -9.74
CA VAL A 949 -6.26 35.06 -8.41
C VAL A 949 -5.05 35.93 -8.05
N GLY A 950 -3.90 35.75 -8.73
CA GLY A 950 -2.72 36.59 -8.51
C GLY A 950 -1.97 36.30 -7.20
N THR A 951 -2.13 35.10 -6.61
CA THR A 951 -1.48 34.75 -5.33
C THR A 951 0.03 34.48 -5.43
N ARG A 952 0.59 34.40 -6.65
CA ARG A 952 2.01 34.14 -6.92
C ARG A 952 2.57 32.95 -6.10
N PRO A 953 2.08 31.73 -6.33
CA PRO A 953 2.45 30.56 -5.53
C PRO A 953 3.93 30.16 -5.72
N SER A 954 4.51 29.55 -4.69
CA SER A 954 5.86 28.96 -4.73
C SER A 954 5.85 27.48 -5.17
N VAL A 955 4.66 26.95 -5.44
CA VAL A 955 4.45 25.61 -5.98
C VAL A 955 4.06 25.75 -7.44
N THR A 956 4.78 25.05 -8.31
CA THR A 956 4.52 25.00 -9.74
C THR A 956 4.09 23.60 -10.12
N TYR A 957 3.07 23.48 -10.95
CA TYR A 957 2.58 22.19 -11.45
C TYR A 957 3.03 22.01 -12.90
N LEU A 958 3.31 20.78 -13.32
CA LEU A 958 3.48 20.44 -14.73
C LEU A 958 2.23 19.73 -15.22
N ARG A 959 1.69 20.18 -16.35
CA ARG A 959 0.51 19.58 -17.01
C ARG A 959 0.72 18.09 -17.29
N LYS A 960 -0.32 17.27 -17.10
CA LYS A 960 -0.32 15.87 -17.57
C LYS A 960 -0.16 15.85 -19.08
N VAL A 961 0.60 14.90 -19.61
CA VAL A 961 0.69 14.70 -21.06
C VAL A 961 -0.27 13.58 -21.44
N VAL A 962 -1.26 13.88 -22.26
CA VAL A 962 -2.23 12.89 -22.77
C VAL A 962 -1.85 12.51 -24.20
N ARG A 963 -2.16 11.27 -24.61
CA ARG A 963 -1.99 10.85 -26.00
C ARG A 963 -3.38 10.82 -26.65
N GLU A 964 -3.54 11.51 -27.79
CA GLU A 964 -4.72 11.33 -28.63
C GLU A 964 -4.68 9.92 -29.22
N HIS A 965 -5.80 9.20 -29.10
CA HIS A 965 -6.02 7.94 -29.80
C HIS A 965 -6.92 8.24 -31.00
N ALA A 966 -6.42 7.90 -32.19
CA ALA A 966 -7.08 8.09 -33.47
C ALA A 966 -8.28 7.17 -33.67
#